data_AF-A0A0N0DZ65-F1
#
_entry.id   AF-A0A0N0DZ65-F1
#
_cell.length_a   1.000
_cell.length_b   1.000
_cell.length_c   1.000
_cell.angle_alpha   90.00
_cell.angle_beta   90.00
_cell.angle_gamma   90.00
#
_symmetry.space_group_name_H-M   'P 1'
#
loop_
_entity.id
_entity.type
_entity.pdbx_description
1 polymer ?
#
loop_
_entity_poly.entity_id
_entity_poly.type
_entity_poly.pdbx_seq_one_letter_code
_entity_poly.pdbx_strand_id
1 'polypeptide(L)'
;MNSPSKENQRTLAVAPADPVLSSRYNRANSASTLASYNTRKNSPRVTPFANAPSSATKRASPRYSQPLGNGRRGSAQYADLQSSPLPPQASSGVRSSIFGSGAVAWGSSLRVGSARGHTASAPLQRTVSATGVERRCKYVVATMKHCGSIYEEMTKQLLATGRWSHINVRQRSITKALVVSETQCDLVDTNVHLLLGEKMPCERVISTRREAAKRFQSRLNDLGNGRRSGYGPRQYGSLGIRMPMGNGDDGEPRLVDFVENTRSITLKSAMVTNLLKHHYYDWGALGEYLPMSFKLLPRQATRDDRHALLATAKRDFVHTRGGEKKSCMWITKSSAGCHGDNIEIFCGDQVGLTKLLRFVDSQRGGQPWIAQQYIDRPLLYHKRKFDIRCWALLLRDRYEIYVYDELVMRTSSVPYNRDTATSRTANGRLAHITNHCVQETGAAYSLYEDGNELWREHLDGLVRYKGTFKSEKLKQTKCLPGRSPRSQEPNASEALYSTTSSIETRISPYPIREVKRGEGSRSPAPTSARDASSPITLDNHVMPQIHAIVKDTLFAAKAHVPDEPVVPPTHTFQVFGYDFLIDEDLKVWLLEINGAPGGPDRLKSAMMKDTIEIAVAPFFPGTMNLKTKRHNGYVRIHP
;
A
#
# COMPACT_ATOMS: atom_id res chain seq x y z
N MET A 1 -60.83 1.61 -18.80
CA MET A 1 -61.35 2.17 -20.07
C MET A 1 -61.57 3.66 -19.88
N ASN A 2 -61.39 4.43 -20.95
CA ASN A 2 -61.83 5.82 -21.18
C ASN A 2 -61.35 6.95 -20.24
N SER A 3 -60.31 7.65 -20.72
CA SER A 3 -60.16 9.11 -20.63
C SER A 3 -61.09 9.80 -21.68
N PRO A 4 -61.02 11.13 -21.93
CA PRO A 4 -61.17 12.28 -21.03
C PRO A 4 -62.24 13.28 -21.58
N SER A 5 -62.41 14.46 -20.96
CA SER A 5 -63.17 15.59 -21.54
C SER A 5 -62.37 16.90 -21.55
N LYS A 6 -62.52 17.66 -22.65
CA LYS A 6 -61.99 19.02 -22.90
C LYS A 6 -62.85 20.06 -22.12
N GLU A 7 -62.71 21.39 -22.20
CA GLU A 7 -62.15 22.30 -23.21
C GLU A 7 -62.09 23.74 -22.67
N ASN A 8 -61.05 24.54 -22.96
CA ASN A 8 -61.16 25.78 -23.76
C ASN A 8 -59.88 26.64 -23.80
N GLN A 9 -59.71 27.35 -24.91
CA GLN A 9 -58.60 28.25 -25.20
C GLN A 9 -59.00 29.72 -24.98
N ARG A 10 -58.02 30.61 -24.76
CA ARG A 10 -58.00 31.92 -25.45
C ARG A 10 -56.58 32.47 -25.58
N THR A 11 -56.22 32.77 -26.83
CA THR A 11 -54.94 33.31 -27.29
C THR A 11 -54.99 34.83 -27.32
N LEU A 12 -53.84 35.51 -27.16
CA LEU A 12 -53.52 36.76 -27.86
C LEU A 12 -52.02 37.05 -27.73
N ALA A 13 -51.39 37.45 -28.84
CA ALA A 13 -49.97 37.78 -28.91
C ALA A 13 -49.76 38.96 -29.87
N VAL A 14 -48.95 39.95 -29.47
CA VAL A 14 -48.41 41.01 -30.33
C VAL A 14 -47.00 41.36 -29.82
N ALA A 15 -46.07 41.63 -30.73
CA ALA A 15 -44.68 42.00 -30.46
C ALA A 15 -44.37 43.45 -30.93
N PRO A 16 -43.13 43.84 -31.26
CA PRO A 16 -42.21 44.54 -30.34
C PRO A 16 -41.87 45.99 -30.79
N ALA A 17 -41.19 46.77 -29.93
CA ALA A 17 -40.53 48.02 -30.33
C ALA A 17 -39.34 48.41 -29.42
N ASP A 18 -38.19 48.67 -30.04
CA ASP A 18 -37.09 49.56 -29.58
C ASP A 18 -37.39 50.99 -30.08
N PRO A 19 -36.93 52.11 -29.45
CA PRO A 19 -35.59 52.62 -29.77
C PRO A 19 -34.85 53.56 -28.75
N VAL A 20 -33.52 53.38 -28.65
CA VAL A 20 -32.43 54.39 -28.87
C VAL A 20 -32.51 55.82 -28.25
N LEU A 21 -31.56 56.18 -27.32
CA LEU A 21 -30.55 57.27 -27.50
C LEU A 21 -29.65 57.60 -26.26
N SER A 22 -28.31 57.55 -26.45
CA SER A 22 -27.21 58.38 -25.85
C SER A 22 -27.08 58.61 -24.31
N SER A 23 -25.89 58.78 -23.71
CA SER A 23 -24.70 59.49 -24.22
C SER A 23 -23.35 59.15 -23.56
N ARG A 24 -22.28 59.14 -24.39
CA ARG A 24 -20.90 59.69 -24.19
C ARG A 24 -20.21 59.48 -22.82
N TYR A 25 -18.99 58.92 -22.76
CA TYR A 25 -17.79 59.65 -23.21
C TYR A 25 -16.64 58.76 -23.77
N ASN A 26 -16.08 59.26 -24.88
CA ASN A 26 -14.71 59.19 -25.42
C ASN A 26 -13.56 58.72 -24.48
N ARG A 27 -12.42 58.18 -24.96
CA ARG A 27 -11.89 57.97 -26.33
C ARG A 27 -10.73 56.96 -26.32
N ALA A 28 -10.58 56.20 -27.40
CA ALA A 28 -9.41 56.09 -28.31
C ALA A 28 -7.96 55.93 -27.73
N ASN A 29 -7.01 55.26 -28.39
CA ASN A 29 -7.00 54.80 -29.79
C ASN A 29 -6.03 53.64 -30.08
N SER A 30 -6.42 52.84 -31.10
CA SER A 30 -5.61 52.26 -32.21
C SER A 30 -4.26 51.54 -31.93
N ALA A 31 -4.09 50.25 -32.26
CA ALA A 31 -3.96 49.66 -33.62
C ALA A 31 -2.58 49.94 -34.27
N SER A 32 -1.95 49.09 -35.09
CA SER A 32 -2.24 47.71 -35.57
C SER A 32 -1.03 47.16 -36.38
N THR A 33 -1.01 45.85 -36.69
CA THR A 33 -0.48 45.12 -37.89
C THR A 33 0.48 45.84 -38.89
N LEU A 34 1.44 45.21 -39.59
CA LEU A 34 1.57 43.81 -40.10
C LEU A 34 3.02 43.57 -40.61
N ALA A 35 3.41 42.29 -40.84
CA ALA A 35 4.43 41.86 -41.84
C ALA A 35 5.89 42.37 -41.68
N SER A 36 6.93 41.89 -42.37
CA SER A 36 7.31 40.54 -42.84
C SER A 36 8.80 40.58 -43.25
N TYR A 37 9.40 39.42 -43.52
CA TYR A 37 10.64 39.19 -44.29
C TYR A 37 12.05 39.35 -43.66
N ASN A 38 12.79 38.25 -43.85
CA ASN A 38 14.16 38.15 -44.37
C ASN A 38 15.43 38.28 -43.48
N THR A 39 15.90 37.07 -43.14
CA THR A 39 17.23 36.54 -43.50
C THR A 39 18.52 36.95 -42.79
N ARG A 40 19.34 35.89 -42.64
CA ARG A 40 20.80 35.77 -42.84
C ARG A 40 21.74 35.79 -41.61
N LYS A 41 22.20 34.56 -41.35
CA LYS A 41 23.61 34.11 -41.34
C LYS A 41 24.48 34.25 -40.08
N ASN A 42 25.31 33.20 -39.94
CA ASN A 42 26.65 33.16 -39.33
C ASN A 42 26.79 33.08 -37.80
N SER A 43 26.62 31.85 -37.30
CA SER A 43 27.64 31.04 -36.57
C SER A 43 29.13 31.42 -36.74
N PRO A 44 30.07 30.83 -35.96
CA PRO A 44 30.07 30.38 -34.55
C PRO A 44 31.41 30.79 -33.84
N ARG A 45 31.90 29.96 -32.88
CA ARG A 45 33.21 30.02 -32.15
C ARG A 45 33.23 30.95 -30.91
N VAL A 46 34.00 30.70 -29.83
CA VAL A 46 34.81 29.54 -29.39
C VAL A 46 34.96 29.57 -27.84
N THR A 47 35.26 28.42 -27.23
CA THR A 47 35.63 28.19 -25.80
C THR A 47 37.07 28.68 -25.49
N PRO A 48 37.81 28.29 -24.41
CA PRO A 48 37.50 27.76 -23.06
C PRO A 48 38.27 28.53 -21.93
N PHE A 49 38.32 27.96 -20.70
CA PHE A 49 39.27 28.25 -19.59
C PHE A 49 39.13 29.63 -18.88
N ALA A 50 39.50 29.82 -17.59
CA ALA A 50 39.68 28.90 -16.45
C ALA A 50 39.80 29.69 -15.12
N ASN A 51 39.78 28.95 -14.01
CA ASN A 51 40.35 29.27 -12.69
C ASN A 51 39.63 30.27 -11.75
N ALA A 52 39.58 29.83 -10.48
CA ALA A 52 39.22 30.57 -9.26
C ALA A 52 40.50 31.29 -8.70
N PRO A 53 40.55 31.85 -7.46
CA PRO A 53 39.53 31.93 -6.39
C PRO A 53 39.46 33.27 -5.62
N SER A 54 38.64 33.27 -4.54
CA SER A 54 38.89 33.89 -3.22
C SER A 54 38.04 35.08 -2.70
N SER A 55 37.81 35.00 -1.37
CA SER A 55 37.49 36.05 -0.38
C SER A 55 36.19 36.88 -0.44
N ALA A 56 35.25 36.46 0.42
CA ALA A 56 34.66 37.22 1.54
C ALA A 56 34.14 38.67 1.34
N THR A 57 32.85 38.87 1.61
CA THR A 57 32.35 40.10 2.26
C THR A 57 31.12 39.81 3.16
N LYS A 58 30.81 40.74 4.06
CA LYS A 58 30.00 40.53 5.29
C LYS A 58 28.52 40.95 5.16
N ARG A 59 27.68 40.36 6.02
CA ARG A 59 26.38 40.90 6.55
C ARG A 59 25.24 41.06 5.52
N ALA A 60 23.94 41.03 5.88
CA ALA A 60 23.26 40.82 7.17
C ALA A 60 21.91 40.07 6.96
N SER A 61 21.35 39.51 8.03
CA SER A 61 20.00 38.91 8.05
C SER A 61 19.01 39.84 8.78
N PRO A 62 17.74 39.98 8.32
CA PRO A 62 16.65 40.50 9.15
C PRO A 62 15.94 39.36 9.91
N ARG A 63 15.63 39.60 11.18
CA ARG A 63 14.66 38.81 11.97
C ARG A 63 13.35 39.57 12.04
N TYR A 64 12.23 38.85 11.96
CA TYR A 64 10.92 39.20 12.52
C TYR A 64 10.24 37.86 12.85
N SER A 65 9.46 37.62 13.90
CA SER A 65 9.27 38.19 15.24
C SER A 65 8.03 37.44 15.77
N GLN A 66 8.12 36.75 16.91
CA GLN A 66 6.95 36.14 17.57
C GLN A 66 6.26 37.15 18.49
N PRO A 67 5.00 36.89 18.87
CA PRO A 67 4.45 37.34 20.14
C PRO A 67 4.07 36.17 21.06
N LEU A 68 4.66 36.16 22.25
CA LEU A 68 4.02 35.72 23.50
C LEU A 68 3.24 36.95 24.04
N GLY A 69 2.16 36.89 24.83
CA GLY A 69 1.43 35.78 25.46
C GLY A 69 0.77 36.33 26.74
N ASN A 70 -0.41 35.85 27.14
CA ASN A 70 -0.92 35.94 28.52
C ASN A 70 -2.21 35.12 28.68
N GLY A 71 -2.44 34.54 29.85
CA GLY A 71 -3.61 33.68 30.12
C GLY A 71 -4.55 34.22 31.18
N ARG A 72 -5.70 33.56 31.36
CA ARG A 72 -6.48 33.59 32.60
C ARG A 72 -7.36 32.33 32.73
N ARG A 73 -7.74 32.03 33.97
CA ARG A 73 -8.58 30.88 34.36
C ARG A 73 -10.04 31.09 33.90
N GLY A 74 -10.75 29.99 33.67
CA GLY A 74 -12.20 29.97 33.47
C GLY A 74 -12.74 28.55 33.59
N SER A 75 -13.14 28.16 34.79
CA SER A 75 -13.82 26.90 35.08
C SER A 75 -15.30 27.00 34.69
N ALA A 76 -15.84 25.98 34.03
CA ALA A 76 -17.28 25.82 33.83
C ALA A 76 -17.74 24.58 34.60
N GLN A 77 -18.32 24.81 35.78
CA GLN A 77 -19.07 23.79 36.51
C GLN A 77 -20.42 23.61 35.83
N TYR A 78 -20.87 22.36 35.64
CA TYR A 78 -22.31 22.08 35.58
C TYR A 78 -22.78 21.79 37.00
N ALA A 79 -23.88 22.41 37.40
CA ALA A 79 -24.51 22.22 38.70
C ALA A 79 -25.78 21.38 38.55
N ASP A 80 -26.02 20.51 39.52
CA ASP A 80 -27.27 19.78 39.69
C ASP A 80 -28.44 20.70 40.06
N LEU A 81 -29.66 20.30 39.69
CA LEU A 81 -30.81 20.04 40.60
C LEU A 81 -32.15 20.16 39.84
N GLN A 82 -32.91 19.07 39.72
CA GLN A 82 -34.20 18.90 40.44
C GLN A 82 -34.88 17.54 40.16
N SER A 83 -35.56 17.09 41.20
CA SER A 83 -36.20 15.79 41.49
C SER A 83 -37.37 15.30 40.60
N SER A 84 -37.39 13.99 40.35
CA SER A 84 -38.45 12.96 40.64
C SER A 84 -39.95 13.38 40.70
N PRO A 85 -40.90 12.55 40.19
CA PRO A 85 -41.20 11.26 40.83
C PRO A 85 -41.58 10.03 39.94
N LEU A 86 -41.50 8.84 40.55
CA LEU A 86 -42.07 7.52 40.18
C LEU A 86 -43.56 7.43 40.65
N PRO A 87 -44.34 6.30 40.61
CA PRO A 87 -44.12 4.87 40.23
C PRO A 87 -45.28 4.33 39.30
N PRO A 88 -45.70 3.02 39.20
CA PRO A 88 -45.27 1.77 39.87
C PRO A 88 -45.18 0.42 39.08
N GLN A 89 -44.32 -0.45 39.64
CA GLN A 89 -44.42 -1.92 39.90
C GLN A 89 -44.93 -2.96 38.88
N ALA A 90 -44.09 -3.98 38.66
CA ALA A 90 -44.30 -5.42 39.03
C ALA A 90 -43.08 -6.24 38.53
N SER A 91 -42.59 -7.36 39.06
CA SER A 91 -42.43 -8.00 40.39
C SER A 91 -41.98 -9.47 40.11
N SER A 92 -41.28 -10.13 41.04
CA SER A 92 -40.71 -11.51 40.96
C SER A 92 -39.37 -11.68 40.20
N GLY A 93 -38.40 -12.49 40.65
CA GLY A 93 -38.21 -13.07 41.99
C GLY A 93 -37.28 -14.31 42.04
N VAL A 94 -36.33 -14.33 43.00
CA VAL A 94 -35.64 -15.53 43.56
C VAL A 94 -34.64 -16.22 42.58
N ARG A 95 -33.41 -16.64 42.93
CA ARG A 95 -32.89 -17.34 44.13
C ARG A 95 -31.39 -17.08 44.41
N SER A 96 -30.96 -17.42 45.62
CA SER A 96 -29.64 -17.18 46.24
C SER A 96 -28.65 -18.37 46.19
N SER A 97 -27.35 -18.07 46.33
CA SER A 97 -26.45 -18.88 47.17
C SER A 97 -25.29 -18.03 47.75
N ILE A 98 -24.97 -18.23 49.02
CA ILE A 98 -24.06 -17.43 49.87
C ILE A 98 -22.77 -18.21 50.17
N PHE A 99 -21.65 -17.49 50.36
CA PHE A 99 -20.57 -17.65 51.36
C PHE A 99 -19.38 -16.79 50.84
N GLY A 100 -18.80 -15.80 51.51
CA GLY A 100 -18.65 -15.53 52.95
C GLY A 100 -17.28 -16.08 53.42
N SER A 101 -16.38 -15.35 54.10
CA SER A 101 -16.35 -13.98 54.63
C SER A 101 -14.88 -13.61 54.94
N GLY A 102 -14.56 -12.34 55.28
CA GLY A 102 -13.31 -12.02 56.01
C GLY A 102 -12.58 -10.76 55.58
N ALA A 103 -13.03 -9.60 56.06
CA ALA A 103 -12.27 -8.36 56.00
C ALA A 103 -11.83 -7.94 57.42
N VAL A 104 -10.61 -7.41 57.56
CA VAL A 104 -10.24 -6.52 58.66
C VAL A 104 -9.36 -5.41 58.10
N ALA A 105 -9.77 -4.16 58.31
CA ALA A 105 -9.00 -2.97 57.96
C ALA A 105 -8.70 -2.18 59.23
N TRP A 106 -7.46 -1.75 59.41
CA TRP A 106 -7.08 -0.70 60.37
C TRP A 106 -6.11 0.26 59.68
N GLY A 107 -6.48 1.53 59.63
CA GLY A 107 -5.60 2.61 59.21
C GLY A 107 -5.24 3.49 60.41
N SER A 108 -4.05 4.07 60.39
CA SER A 108 -3.64 5.17 61.27
C SER A 108 -2.63 6.05 60.52
N SER A 109 -2.68 7.36 60.77
CA SER A 109 -1.94 8.36 60.01
C SER A 109 -0.98 9.17 60.90
N LEU A 110 0.13 9.63 60.30
CA LEU A 110 0.99 10.74 60.74
C LEU A 110 1.65 10.67 62.14
N ARG A 111 3.00 10.74 62.16
CA ARG A 111 3.73 11.96 62.57
C ARG A 111 5.24 11.88 62.30
N VAL A 112 5.85 13.05 62.14
CA VAL A 112 7.30 13.28 61.99
C VAL A 112 7.89 13.68 63.35
N GLY A 113 9.11 13.22 63.66
CA GLY A 113 9.86 13.61 64.86
C GLY A 113 11.35 13.29 64.72
N SER A 114 12.22 14.25 65.05
CA SER A 114 13.68 14.21 64.81
C SER A 114 14.47 13.77 66.05
N ALA A 115 15.56 13.00 65.88
CA ALA A 115 16.74 13.03 66.75
C ALA A 115 17.99 12.41 66.07
N ARG A 116 19.18 12.84 66.49
CA ARG A 116 20.50 12.44 65.95
C ARG A 116 21.09 11.22 66.67
N GLY A 117 21.99 10.49 66.01
CA GLY A 117 22.92 9.54 66.65
C GLY A 117 23.94 8.97 65.66
N HIS A 118 25.24 9.05 65.97
CA HIS A 118 26.32 8.52 65.12
C HIS A 118 26.71 7.09 65.50
N THR A 119 27.27 6.35 64.52
CA THR A 119 28.51 5.53 64.56
C THR A 119 28.42 4.09 64.03
N ALA A 120 29.55 3.68 63.43
CA ALA A 120 30.05 2.32 63.23
C ALA A 120 29.34 1.39 62.23
N SER A 121 30.06 0.33 61.85
CA SER A 121 29.93 -0.37 60.58
C SER A 121 29.97 -1.91 60.71
N ALA A 122 29.40 -2.57 59.70
CA ALA A 122 29.47 -4.02 59.41
C ALA A 122 28.67 -4.96 60.34
N PRO A 123 28.43 -6.22 59.92
CA PRO A 123 27.86 -6.60 58.62
C PRO A 123 26.65 -7.55 58.77
N LEU A 124 25.64 -7.44 57.91
CA LEU A 124 24.50 -8.37 57.88
C LEU A 124 24.45 -9.15 56.56
N GLN A 125 24.90 -10.42 56.64
CA GLN A 125 24.60 -11.44 55.64
C GLN A 125 23.15 -11.94 55.77
N ARG A 126 22.67 -12.55 54.68
CA ARG A 126 21.33 -13.14 54.45
C ARG A 126 20.25 -12.08 54.14
N THR A 127 19.34 -12.31 53.18
CA THR A 127 19.01 -13.59 52.51
C THR A 127 18.75 -13.35 51.02
N VAL A 128 19.45 -14.05 50.13
CA VAL A 128 19.05 -14.12 48.71
C VAL A 128 17.84 -15.03 48.61
N SER A 129 16.66 -14.46 48.43
CA SER A 129 15.45 -15.22 48.10
C SER A 129 15.56 -15.75 46.67
N ALA A 130 16.01 -16.99 46.53
CA ALA A 130 16.18 -17.68 45.26
C ALA A 130 14.84 -18.12 44.61
N THR A 131 13.90 -17.19 44.46
CA THR A 131 12.61 -17.37 43.76
C THR A 131 12.26 -16.13 42.96
N GLY A 132 13.07 -15.86 41.94
CA GLY A 132 12.96 -14.68 41.10
C GLY A 132 13.83 -14.81 39.86
N VAL A 133 13.46 -15.73 38.95
CA VAL A 133 13.98 -15.65 37.58
C VAL A 133 13.36 -14.41 36.96
N GLU A 134 14.04 -13.27 37.09
CA GLU A 134 13.80 -12.12 36.23
C GLU A 134 13.77 -12.65 34.79
N ARG A 135 12.61 -12.53 34.13
CA ARG A 135 12.52 -12.78 32.69
C ARG A 135 13.22 -11.63 31.99
N ARG A 136 14.56 -11.67 32.02
CA ARG A 136 15.42 -10.67 31.39
C ARG A 136 15.03 -10.60 29.93
N CYS A 137 14.56 -9.43 29.49
CA CYS A 137 14.23 -9.20 28.09
C CYS A 137 15.49 -9.50 27.26
N LYS A 138 15.43 -10.55 26.44
CA LYS A 138 16.57 -11.01 25.64
C LYS A 138 16.72 -10.15 24.39
N TYR A 139 15.60 -9.72 23.82
CA TYR A 139 15.53 -9.09 22.52
C TYR A 139 15.08 -7.64 22.63
N VAL A 140 15.54 -6.80 21.70
CA VAL A 140 15.23 -5.37 21.65
C VAL A 140 14.52 -5.05 20.34
N VAL A 141 13.31 -4.53 20.42
CA VAL A 141 12.58 -3.95 19.28
C VAL A 141 12.69 -2.42 19.33
N ALA A 142 13.14 -1.82 18.24
CA ALA A 142 13.17 -0.38 18.07
C ALA A 142 12.03 0.06 17.15
N THR A 143 11.25 1.06 17.56
CA THR A 143 10.22 1.66 16.70
C THR A 143 10.55 3.10 16.35
N MET A 144 10.30 3.49 15.11
CA MET A 144 10.21 4.91 14.74
C MET A 144 8.81 5.48 14.99
N LYS A 145 8.73 6.79 15.25
CA LYS A 145 7.47 7.51 15.54
C LYS A 145 6.37 7.26 14.50
N HIS A 146 6.73 7.01 13.24
CA HIS A 146 5.82 6.78 12.14
C HIS A 146 6.05 5.42 11.46
N CYS A 147 6.33 4.37 12.23
CA CYS A 147 6.38 2.99 11.72
C CYS A 147 5.01 2.51 11.19
N GLY A 148 3.91 2.95 11.81
CA GLY A 148 2.54 2.68 11.34
C GLY A 148 1.79 1.67 12.22
N SER A 149 0.45 1.77 12.19
CA SER A 149 -0.42 1.13 13.19
C SER A 149 -0.31 -0.40 13.25
N ILE A 150 0.03 -1.06 12.15
CA ILE A 150 0.28 -2.52 12.15
C ILE A 150 1.55 -2.85 12.95
N TYR A 151 2.62 -2.09 12.80
CA TYR A 151 3.89 -2.36 13.49
C TYR A 151 3.89 -1.86 14.94
N GLU A 152 3.07 -0.86 15.28
CA GLU A 152 2.72 -0.54 16.66
C GLU A 152 2.02 -1.72 17.36
N GLU A 153 1.06 -2.37 16.70
CA GLU A 153 0.38 -3.57 17.21
C GLU A 153 1.33 -4.76 17.33
N MET A 154 2.20 -4.99 16.34
CA MET A 154 3.29 -5.97 16.43
C MET A 154 4.16 -5.73 17.68
N THR A 155 4.54 -4.47 17.94
CA THR A 155 5.37 -4.11 19.10
C THR A 155 4.67 -4.45 20.41
N LYS A 156 3.38 -4.13 20.56
CA LYS A 156 2.59 -4.49 21.75
C LYS A 156 2.58 -5.99 21.98
N GLN A 157 2.36 -6.78 20.92
CA GLN A 157 2.33 -8.25 21.02
C GLN A 157 3.71 -8.84 21.38
N LEU A 158 4.80 -8.31 20.82
CA LEU A 158 6.16 -8.72 21.17
C LEU A 158 6.48 -8.40 22.64
N LEU A 159 6.11 -7.22 23.13
CA LEU A 159 6.28 -6.84 24.54
C LEU A 159 5.47 -7.72 25.50
N ALA A 160 4.24 -8.07 25.13
CA ALA A 160 3.37 -8.94 25.94
C ALA A 160 3.94 -10.35 26.20
N THR A 161 4.94 -10.79 25.43
CA THR A 161 5.66 -12.05 25.69
C THR A 161 6.56 -12.00 26.93
N GLY A 162 6.94 -10.81 27.40
CA GLY A 162 7.97 -10.62 28.43
C GLY A 162 9.39 -11.05 28.00
N ARG A 163 9.63 -11.23 26.69
CA ARG A 163 10.94 -11.57 26.11
C ARG A 163 11.62 -10.42 25.39
N TRP A 164 10.84 -9.40 25.04
CA TRP A 164 11.27 -8.22 24.31
C TRP A 164 11.25 -6.99 25.22
N SER A 165 12.23 -6.10 25.03
CA SER A 165 12.20 -4.71 25.50
C SER A 165 12.09 -3.78 24.29
N HIS A 166 11.64 -2.55 24.53
CA HIS A 166 11.36 -1.56 23.50
C HIS A 166 12.18 -0.30 23.70
N ILE A 167 12.58 0.33 22.58
CA ILE A 167 13.22 1.65 22.54
C ILE A 167 12.62 2.49 21.40
N ASN A 168 12.54 3.81 21.59
CA ASN A 168 12.11 4.72 20.53
C ASN A 168 13.30 5.23 19.72
N VAL A 169 13.27 5.07 18.41
CA VAL A 169 14.32 5.57 17.52
C VAL A 169 13.84 6.75 16.70
N ARG A 170 14.64 7.82 16.64
CA ARG A 170 14.36 9.03 15.87
C ARG A 170 15.50 9.35 14.92
N GLN A 171 15.16 10.01 13.81
CA GLN A 171 16.15 10.50 12.86
C GLN A 171 16.67 11.89 13.26
N ARG A 172 17.99 12.11 13.18
CA ARG A 172 18.58 13.46 13.29
C ARG A 172 18.30 14.27 12.01
N SER A 173 17.77 15.49 12.16
CA SER A 173 17.33 16.33 11.04
C SER A 173 18.42 16.66 10.03
N ILE A 174 19.66 16.86 10.50
CA ILE A 174 20.82 17.24 9.67
C ILE A 174 21.52 15.99 9.13
N THR A 175 22.15 15.19 10.00
CA THR A 175 23.01 14.06 9.61
C THR A 175 22.24 12.85 9.06
N LYS A 176 20.91 12.82 9.21
CA LYS A 176 20.04 11.70 8.83
C LYS A 176 20.34 10.36 9.55
N ALA A 177 21.26 10.35 10.50
CA ALA A 177 21.56 9.23 11.39
C ALA A 177 20.36 8.90 12.29
N LEU A 178 20.27 7.64 12.71
CA LEU A 178 19.26 7.18 13.67
C LEU A 178 19.85 7.16 15.07
N VAL A 179 19.09 7.67 16.04
CA VAL A 179 19.48 7.69 17.45
C VAL A 179 18.35 7.20 18.33
N VAL A 180 18.71 6.63 19.48
CA VAL A 180 17.76 6.37 20.56
C VAL A 180 17.23 7.72 21.06
N SER A 181 15.91 7.80 21.29
CA SER A 181 15.24 9.06 21.58
C SER A 181 15.51 9.53 23.00
N GLU A 182 15.60 8.58 23.92
CA GLU A 182 15.81 8.77 25.35
C GLU A 182 17.27 9.13 25.65
N THR A 183 18.24 8.34 25.14
CA THR A 183 19.66 8.49 25.48
C THR A 183 20.48 9.31 24.48
N GLN A 184 19.94 9.60 23.29
CA GLN A 184 20.64 10.27 22.18
C GLN A 184 21.87 9.53 21.60
N CYS A 185 22.15 8.31 22.08
CA CYS A 185 23.13 7.39 21.53
C CYS A 185 22.81 7.03 20.08
N ASP A 186 23.86 6.81 19.27
CA ASP A 186 23.69 6.35 17.90
C ASP A 186 23.16 4.91 17.85
N LEU A 187 22.37 4.60 16.83
CA LEU A 187 21.91 3.23 16.59
C LEU A 187 23.09 2.29 16.26
N VAL A 188 24.24 2.82 15.85
CA VAL A 188 25.52 2.09 15.74
C VAL A 188 26.04 1.62 17.10
N ASP A 189 25.76 2.35 18.17
CA ASP A 189 26.18 2.04 19.54
C ASP A 189 25.12 1.23 20.33
N THR A 190 24.01 0.89 19.70
CA THR A 190 22.85 0.27 20.36
C THR A 190 22.54 -1.08 19.74
N ASN A 191 22.53 -2.14 20.55
CA ASN A 191 22.20 -3.47 20.06
C ASN A 191 20.67 -3.64 19.91
N VAL A 192 20.19 -3.75 18.67
CA VAL A 192 18.76 -3.81 18.33
C VAL A 192 18.51 -5.02 17.46
N HIS A 193 17.53 -5.84 17.83
CA HIS A 193 17.28 -7.11 17.15
C HIS A 193 16.27 -6.95 16.00
N LEU A 194 15.25 -6.12 16.21
CA LEU A 194 14.21 -5.79 15.23
C LEU A 194 14.06 -4.26 15.13
N LEU A 195 14.16 -3.72 13.92
CA LEU A 195 13.81 -2.32 13.63
C LEU A 195 12.48 -2.26 12.87
N LEU A 196 11.52 -1.54 13.42
CA LEU A 196 10.23 -1.23 12.83
C LEU A 196 10.17 0.28 12.54
N GLY A 197 9.97 0.70 11.29
CA GLY A 197 10.23 2.11 11.00
C GLY A 197 9.83 2.69 9.66
N GLU A 198 10.24 3.94 9.49
CA GLU A 198 9.94 4.70 8.28
C GLU A 198 10.79 4.19 7.10
N LYS A 199 10.13 4.05 5.95
CA LYS A 199 10.69 3.55 4.69
C LYS A 199 12.12 4.05 4.38
N MET A 200 12.34 5.36 4.30
CA MET A 200 13.66 5.90 3.91
C MET A 200 14.75 5.66 4.97
N PRO A 201 14.50 5.84 6.28
CA PRO A 201 15.40 5.36 7.33
C PRO A 201 15.73 3.87 7.29
N CYS A 202 14.73 2.98 7.24
CA CYS A 202 14.98 1.53 7.21
C CYS A 202 15.83 1.13 6.00
N GLU A 203 15.50 1.65 4.81
CA GLU A 203 16.25 1.44 3.56
C GLU A 203 17.74 1.82 3.71
N ARG A 204 18.06 2.95 4.35
CA ARG A 204 19.48 3.32 4.63
C ARG A 204 20.16 2.46 5.67
N VAL A 205 19.44 1.94 6.67
CA VAL A 205 20.02 1.02 7.67
C VAL A 205 20.46 -0.26 6.97
N ILE A 206 19.58 -0.85 6.15
CA ILE A 206 19.87 -2.08 5.41
C ILE A 206 21.04 -1.84 4.44
N SER A 207 21.02 -0.77 3.64
CA SER A 207 22.12 -0.44 2.72
C SER A 207 23.46 -0.27 3.43
N THR A 208 23.47 0.40 4.59
CA THR A 208 24.70 0.63 5.38
C THR A 208 25.26 -0.66 5.95
N ARG A 209 24.40 -1.54 6.50
CA ARG A 209 24.80 -2.87 7.00
C ARG A 209 25.36 -3.73 5.86
N ARG A 210 24.65 -3.78 4.73
CA ARG A 210 25.05 -4.51 3.52
C ARG A 210 26.39 -4.06 2.95
N GLU A 211 26.67 -2.76 2.92
CA GLU A 211 28.00 -2.24 2.54
C GLU A 211 29.09 -2.61 3.54
N ALA A 212 28.83 -2.48 4.85
CA ALA A 212 29.80 -2.79 5.88
C ALA A 212 30.15 -4.30 5.90
N ALA A 213 29.15 -5.17 5.71
CA ALA A 213 29.31 -6.62 5.58
C ALA A 213 30.09 -7.01 4.32
N LYS A 214 29.86 -6.36 3.17
CA LYS A 214 30.69 -6.56 1.95
C LYS A 214 32.16 -6.18 2.18
N ARG A 215 32.42 -5.05 2.86
CA ARG A 215 33.79 -4.63 3.23
C ARG A 215 34.45 -5.63 4.20
N PHE A 216 33.69 -6.23 5.10
CA PHE A 216 34.17 -7.29 5.98
C PHE A 216 34.57 -8.55 5.22
N GLN A 217 33.68 -9.05 4.36
CA GLN A 217 33.92 -10.26 3.58
C GLN A 217 35.13 -10.12 2.65
N SER A 218 35.37 -8.93 2.07
CA SER A 218 36.61 -8.65 1.34
C SER A 218 37.85 -8.85 2.21
N ARG A 219 37.89 -8.26 3.41
CA ARG A 219 39.04 -8.39 4.33
C ARG A 219 39.30 -9.84 4.77
N LEU A 220 38.25 -10.63 4.98
CA LEU A 220 38.38 -12.06 5.28
C LEU A 220 38.98 -12.84 4.10
N ASN A 221 38.56 -12.54 2.87
CA ASN A 221 39.11 -13.15 1.66
C ASN A 221 40.58 -12.74 1.44
N ASP A 222 40.93 -11.47 1.69
CA ASP A 222 42.31 -10.96 1.59
C ASP A 222 43.25 -11.67 2.59
N LEU A 223 42.78 -11.88 3.83
CA LEU A 223 43.50 -12.66 4.85
C LEU A 223 43.65 -14.13 4.47
N GLY A 224 42.65 -14.72 3.80
CA GLY A 224 42.69 -16.10 3.32
C GLY A 224 43.61 -16.33 2.13
N ASN A 225 43.71 -15.37 1.20
CA ASN A 225 44.40 -15.55 -0.08
C ASN A 225 45.90 -15.18 -0.06
N GLY A 226 46.41 -14.46 0.94
CA GLY A 226 47.86 -14.30 1.03
C GLY A 226 48.40 -13.21 1.96
N ARG A 227 48.69 -13.62 3.21
CA ARG A 227 50.00 -13.41 3.88
C ARG A 227 49.99 -14.05 5.25
N ARG A 228 50.99 -14.89 5.55
CA ARG A 228 51.37 -15.20 6.94
C ARG A 228 51.87 -13.91 7.60
N SER A 229 50.98 -13.18 8.26
CA SER A 229 51.37 -12.26 9.35
C SER A 229 51.19 -13.01 10.66
N GLY A 230 52.25 -13.06 11.48
CA GLY A 230 52.38 -14.02 12.58
C GLY A 230 51.54 -13.71 13.82
N TYR A 231 50.22 -13.87 13.73
CA TYR A 231 49.32 -13.91 14.89
C TYR A 231 48.50 -15.21 14.85
N GLY A 232 48.59 -15.99 15.93
CA GLY A 232 48.00 -17.33 16.02
C GLY A 232 46.47 -17.33 16.21
N PRO A 233 45.81 -18.48 16.04
CA PRO A 233 44.35 -18.60 16.09
C PRO A 233 43.79 -18.59 17.53
N ARG A 234 44.03 -17.51 18.28
CA ARG A 234 43.45 -17.24 19.61
C ARG A 234 43.22 -15.75 19.84
N GLN A 235 42.29 -15.16 19.07
CA GLN A 235 41.51 -13.96 19.45
C GLN A 235 40.48 -13.64 18.36
N TYR A 236 39.32 -14.32 18.37
CA TYR A 236 38.10 -13.80 17.72
C TYR A 236 37.42 -12.75 18.62
N GLY A 237 38.21 -11.78 19.09
CA GLY A 237 37.70 -10.56 19.74
C GLY A 237 37.27 -9.57 18.66
N SER A 238 36.19 -8.84 18.91
CA SER A 238 35.46 -7.99 17.94
C SER A 238 36.31 -7.41 16.80
N LEU A 239 35.96 -7.76 15.55
CA LEU A 239 36.59 -7.19 14.35
C LEU A 239 36.20 -5.72 14.11
N GLY A 240 35.49 -5.10 15.06
CA GLY A 240 35.37 -3.65 15.22
C GLY A 240 34.42 -2.97 14.22
N ILE A 241 33.60 -3.74 13.50
CA ILE A 241 32.78 -3.19 12.41
C ILE A 241 31.51 -2.58 12.98
N ARG A 242 31.61 -1.29 13.31
CA ARG A 242 30.48 -0.43 13.63
C ARG A 242 29.42 -0.48 12.54
N MET A 243 28.29 -1.12 12.84
CA MET A 243 27.08 -1.15 12.01
C MET A 243 25.88 -0.66 12.83
N PRO A 244 24.88 0.01 12.21
CA PRO A 244 23.63 0.33 12.90
C PRO A 244 22.93 -0.96 13.34
N MET A 245 22.29 -0.91 14.51
CA MET A 245 21.70 -2.05 15.24
C MET A 245 22.73 -3.00 15.87
N GLY A 246 23.98 -2.56 16.01
CA GLY A 246 25.09 -3.35 16.55
C GLY A 246 25.80 -4.20 15.50
N ASN A 247 27.02 -4.61 15.85
CA ASN A 247 28.01 -5.16 14.92
C ASN A 247 27.70 -6.59 14.43
N GLY A 248 26.81 -7.32 15.11
CA GLY A 248 26.53 -8.74 14.82
C GLY A 248 27.55 -9.73 15.41
N ASP A 249 28.59 -9.23 16.09
CA ASP A 249 29.60 -10.02 16.81
C ASP A 249 29.00 -10.90 17.94
N ASP A 250 27.72 -10.69 18.29
CA ASP A 250 26.96 -11.51 19.26
C ASP A 250 26.33 -12.77 18.66
N GLY A 251 26.38 -12.95 17.34
CA GLY A 251 25.83 -14.12 16.64
C GLY A 251 24.30 -14.18 16.58
N GLU A 252 23.60 -13.18 17.09
CA GLU A 252 22.13 -13.07 16.98
C GLU A 252 21.75 -12.41 15.63
N PRO A 253 20.58 -12.70 15.05
CA PRO A 253 20.14 -12.10 13.80
C PRO A 253 19.74 -10.63 13.96
N ARG A 254 19.65 -9.91 12.82
CA ARG A 254 19.13 -8.53 12.73
C ARG A 254 18.05 -8.46 11.66
N LEU A 255 16.88 -7.96 12.05
CA LEU A 255 15.67 -7.98 11.22
C LEU A 255 15.11 -6.56 11.03
N VAL A 256 14.67 -6.23 9.81
CA VAL A 256 14.05 -4.93 9.48
C VAL A 256 12.74 -5.15 8.70
N ASP A 257 11.71 -4.36 9.01
CA ASP A 257 10.36 -4.40 8.43
C ASP A 257 10.21 -3.81 7.01
N PHE A 258 11.33 -3.72 6.29
CA PHE A 258 11.40 -3.09 4.99
C PHE A 258 12.32 -3.86 4.03
N VAL A 259 11.90 -4.01 2.77
CA VAL A 259 12.73 -4.57 1.69
C VAL A 259 13.15 -3.44 0.75
N GLU A 260 14.46 -3.31 0.52
CA GLU A 260 15.07 -2.23 -0.27
C GLU A 260 14.55 -2.18 -1.71
N ASN A 261 14.55 -0.99 -2.30
CA ASN A 261 14.18 -0.73 -3.69
C ASN A 261 12.75 -1.14 -4.10
N THR A 262 11.88 -1.53 -3.16
CA THR A 262 10.45 -1.81 -3.42
C THR A 262 9.66 -0.58 -3.92
N ARG A 263 10.26 0.62 -3.84
CA ARG A 263 9.80 1.81 -4.60
C ARG A 263 9.64 1.56 -6.10
N SER A 264 10.33 0.57 -6.66
CA SER A 264 10.16 0.07 -8.03
C SER A 264 8.71 -0.29 -8.37
N ILE A 265 7.92 -0.77 -7.41
CA ILE A 265 6.51 -1.14 -7.60
C ILE A 265 5.54 -0.33 -6.71
N THR A 266 5.99 0.31 -5.63
CA THR A 266 5.11 1.09 -4.73
C THR A 266 4.98 2.57 -5.09
N LEU A 267 5.53 3.02 -6.21
CA LEU A 267 5.33 4.39 -6.75
C LEU A 267 4.67 4.26 -8.11
N LYS A 268 3.55 4.94 -8.34
CA LYS A 268 2.67 4.65 -9.50
C LYS A 268 3.40 4.71 -10.84
N SER A 269 4.27 5.69 -11.05
CA SER A 269 5.08 5.78 -12.29
C SER A 269 6.20 4.76 -12.38
N ALA A 270 6.80 4.37 -11.25
CA ALA A 270 7.84 3.33 -11.24
C ALA A 270 7.21 1.96 -11.54
N MET A 271 6.06 1.68 -10.92
CA MET A 271 5.25 0.48 -11.12
C MET A 271 4.95 0.27 -12.61
N VAL A 272 4.36 1.27 -13.28
CA VAL A 272 4.06 1.19 -14.72
C VAL A 272 5.31 0.94 -15.55
N THR A 273 6.40 1.69 -15.34
CA THR A 273 7.65 1.52 -16.10
C THR A 273 8.31 0.16 -15.86
N ASN A 274 8.33 -0.33 -14.62
CA ASN A 274 9.03 -1.57 -14.27
C ASN A 274 8.21 -2.82 -14.58
N LEU A 275 6.88 -2.78 -14.43
CA LEU A 275 6.02 -3.86 -14.89
C LEU A 275 6.04 -3.97 -16.42
N LEU A 276 6.03 -2.84 -17.15
CA LEU A 276 6.24 -2.89 -18.60
C LEU A 276 7.58 -3.52 -18.97
N LYS A 277 8.68 -3.10 -18.33
CA LYS A 277 10.00 -3.68 -18.58
C LYS A 277 10.05 -5.19 -18.26
N HIS A 278 9.40 -5.63 -17.19
CA HIS A 278 9.28 -7.05 -16.81
C HIS A 278 8.49 -7.86 -17.86
N HIS A 279 7.44 -7.28 -18.43
CA HIS A 279 6.68 -7.83 -19.56
C HIS A 279 7.27 -7.48 -20.94
N TYR A 280 8.58 -7.20 -21.04
CA TYR A 280 9.27 -6.90 -22.31
C TYR A 280 8.65 -5.76 -23.16
N TYR A 281 8.00 -4.80 -22.48
CA TYR A 281 7.20 -3.70 -23.03
C TYR A 281 5.92 -4.14 -23.77
N ASP A 282 5.43 -5.35 -23.54
CA ASP A 282 4.16 -5.85 -24.07
C ASP A 282 2.97 -5.44 -23.19
N TRP A 283 2.06 -4.66 -23.79
CA TRP A 283 0.77 -4.33 -23.20
C TRP A 283 -0.27 -5.44 -23.34
N GLY A 284 -0.04 -6.45 -24.19
CA GLY A 284 -0.85 -7.66 -24.24
C GLY A 284 -0.79 -8.41 -22.90
N ALA A 285 0.42 -8.79 -22.47
CA ALA A 285 0.64 -9.44 -21.18
C ALA A 285 0.27 -8.54 -19.97
N LEU A 286 0.79 -7.31 -19.92
CA LEU A 286 0.54 -6.43 -18.75
C LEU A 286 -0.92 -5.94 -18.66
N GLY A 287 -1.58 -5.75 -19.81
CA GLY A 287 -2.99 -5.37 -19.91
C GLY A 287 -3.96 -6.43 -19.40
N GLU A 288 -3.48 -7.65 -19.09
CA GLU A 288 -4.31 -8.66 -18.44
C GLU A 288 -4.64 -8.37 -16.98
N TYR A 289 -3.93 -7.45 -16.32
CA TYR A 289 -4.28 -7.06 -14.95
C TYR A 289 -4.03 -5.60 -14.59
N LEU A 290 -3.21 -4.86 -15.34
CA LEU A 290 -2.99 -3.44 -15.11
C LEU A 290 -3.70 -2.62 -16.21
N PRO A 291 -4.61 -1.69 -15.86
CA PRO A 291 -5.22 -0.82 -16.86
C PRO A 291 -4.17 0.00 -17.61
N MET A 292 -4.33 0.13 -18.94
CA MET A 292 -3.41 0.85 -19.84
C MET A 292 -2.97 2.18 -19.23
N SER A 293 -1.66 2.40 -19.08
CA SER A 293 -1.13 3.50 -18.26
C SER A 293 0.05 4.22 -18.92
N PHE A 294 -0.02 5.54 -19.00
CA PHE A 294 0.99 6.39 -19.61
C PHE A 294 1.59 7.36 -18.59
N LYS A 295 2.92 7.41 -18.52
CA LYS A 295 3.66 8.34 -17.66
C LYS A 295 3.74 9.71 -18.33
N LEU A 296 3.28 10.74 -17.64
CA LEU A 296 3.28 12.13 -18.09
C LEU A 296 4.18 12.97 -17.19
N LEU A 297 4.89 13.94 -17.75
CA LEU A 297 5.77 14.86 -17.04
C LEU A 297 5.32 16.32 -17.28
N PRO A 298 4.97 17.08 -16.22
CA PRO A 298 4.55 18.46 -16.36
C PRO A 298 5.56 19.29 -17.17
N ARG A 299 5.08 19.87 -18.28
CA ARG A 299 5.83 20.78 -19.17
C ARG A 299 7.06 20.16 -19.85
N GLN A 300 7.18 18.83 -19.88
CA GLN A 300 8.32 18.11 -20.47
C GLN A 300 7.85 17.16 -21.59
N ALA A 301 7.19 17.74 -22.59
CA ALA A 301 6.49 17.01 -23.65
C ALA A 301 7.33 16.04 -24.50
N THR A 302 8.65 16.20 -24.51
CA THR A 302 9.60 15.36 -25.26
C THR A 302 10.17 14.20 -24.45
N ARG A 303 9.77 14.04 -23.17
CA ARG A 303 10.35 13.08 -22.22
C ARG A 303 9.30 12.20 -21.55
N ASP A 304 8.10 12.17 -22.09
CA ASP A 304 6.94 11.47 -21.52
C ASP A 304 6.08 10.78 -22.59
N ASP A 305 5.11 10.00 -22.15
CA ASP A 305 4.36 9.07 -22.99
C ASP A 305 3.16 9.73 -23.70
N ARG A 306 3.03 11.08 -23.72
CA ARG A 306 1.83 11.76 -24.26
C ARG A 306 1.55 11.43 -25.72
N HIS A 307 2.59 11.18 -26.51
CA HIS A 307 2.45 10.77 -27.91
C HIS A 307 1.85 9.35 -28.03
N ALA A 308 2.21 8.43 -27.13
CA ALA A 308 1.65 7.08 -27.09
C ALA A 308 0.19 7.07 -26.61
N LEU A 309 -0.15 7.89 -25.60
CA LEU A 309 -1.53 8.12 -25.16
C LEU A 309 -2.42 8.62 -26.32
N LEU A 310 -1.98 9.66 -27.02
CA LEU A 310 -2.73 10.23 -28.15
C LEU A 310 -2.82 9.27 -29.35
N ALA A 311 -1.79 8.46 -29.61
CA ALA A 311 -1.82 7.45 -30.66
C ALA A 311 -2.79 6.29 -30.32
N THR A 312 -2.84 5.87 -29.06
CA THR A 312 -3.75 4.82 -28.58
C THR A 312 -5.20 5.24 -28.72
N ALA A 313 -5.57 6.42 -28.20
CA ALA A 313 -6.93 6.93 -28.31
C ALA A 313 -7.40 7.13 -29.78
N LYS A 314 -6.49 7.51 -30.68
CA LYS A 314 -6.79 7.58 -32.13
C LYS A 314 -7.09 6.20 -32.73
N ARG A 315 -6.35 5.15 -32.33
CA ARG A 315 -6.61 3.78 -32.79
C ARG A 315 -7.97 3.29 -32.30
N ASP A 316 -8.29 3.50 -31.03
CA ASP A 316 -9.59 3.14 -30.45
C ASP A 316 -10.74 3.79 -31.24
N PHE A 317 -10.64 5.10 -31.50
CA PHE A 317 -11.63 5.86 -32.27
C PHE A 317 -11.84 5.34 -33.71
N VAL A 318 -10.77 4.91 -34.39
CA VAL A 318 -10.85 4.37 -35.76
C VAL A 318 -11.56 3.01 -35.79
N HIS A 319 -11.28 2.12 -34.83
CA HIS A 319 -11.95 0.81 -34.75
C HIS A 319 -13.43 0.92 -34.35
N THR A 320 -13.85 2.03 -33.73
CA THR A 320 -15.26 2.25 -33.33
C THR A 320 -16.19 2.81 -34.41
N ARG A 321 -15.73 3.04 -35.66
CA ARG A 321 -16.59 3.56 -36.75
C ARG A 321 -17.76 2.65 -37.19
N GLY A 322 -17.93 1.47 -36.56
CA GLY A 322 -19.00 0.50 -36.86
C GLY A 322 -20.09 0.34 -35.78
N GLY A 323 -20.15 1.15 -34.72
CA GLY A 323 -21.24 1.06 -33.73
C GLY A 323 -21.11 2.01 -32.52
N GLU A 324 -22.20 2.17 -31.77
CA GLU A 324 -22.35 3.12 -30.64
C GLU A 324 -21.54 2.75 -29.37
N LYS A 325 -20.22 2.61 -29.49
CA LYS A 325 -19.34 2.35 -28.34
C LYS A 325 -18.88 3.69 -27.73
N LYS A 326 -19.53 4.11 -26.63
CA LYS A 326 -19.14 5.30 -25.84
C LYS A 326 -17.63 5.30 -25.53
N SER A 327 -16.95 6.41 -25.82
CA SER A 327 -15.49 6.59 -25.66
C SER A 327 -14.92 6.08 -24.34
N CYS A 328 -13.67 5.60 -24.38
CA CYS A 328 -12.92 5.26 -23.17
C CYS A 328 -12.76 6.49 -22.25
N MET A 329 -12.53 6.27 -20.96
CA MET A 329 -12.22 7.33 -19.99
C MET A 329 -10.83 7.13 -19.40
N TRP A 330 -10.22 8.21 -18.94
CA TRP A 330 -8.87 8.26 -18.40
C TRP A 330 -8.87 8.92 -17.02
N ILE A 331 -8.09 8.39 -16.10
CA ILE A 331 -7.90 8.90 -14.74
C ILE A 331 -6.45 9.32 -14.55
N THR A 332 -6.22 10.58 -14.20
CA THR A 332 -4.89 11.11 -13.86
C THR A 332 -4.61 10.96 -12.38
N LYS A 333 -3.40 10.52 -12.03
CA LYS A 333 -2.93 10.35 -10.66
C LYS A 333 -1.49 10.85 -10.54
N SER A 334 -1.15 11.61 -9.50
CA SER A 334 0.25 11.97 -9.22
C SER A 334 1.03 10.73 -8.73
N SER A 335 2.27 10.53 -9.18
CA SER A 335 3.06 9.34 -8.84
C SER A 335 3.41 9.24 -7.34
N ALA A 336 3.61 10.40 -6.70
CA ALA A 336 3.82 10.52 -5.26
C ALA A 336 2.52 10.83 -4.48
N GLY A 337 1.37 10.90 -5.16
CA GLY A 337 0.07 11.20 -4.56
C GLY A 337 -0.47 10.05 -3.73
N CYS A 338 -0.95 10.38 -2.54
CA CYS A 338 -1.71 9.53 -1.62
C CYS A 338 -3.10 10.17 -1.36
N HIS A 339 -3.93 9.52 -0.56
CA HIS A 339 -5.23 10.06 -0.08
C HIS A 339 -6.26 10.49 -1.13
N GLY A 340 -6.08 10.09 -2.40
CA GLY A 340 -6.97 10.49 -3.51
C GLY A 340 -6.76 11.92 -4.01
N ASP A 341 -5.71 12.62 -3.56
CA ASP A 341 -5.49 14.02 -3.89
C ASP A 341 -5.14 14.27 -5.36
N ASN A 342 -5.69 15.35 -5.90
CA ASN A 342 -5.52 15.81 -7.28
C ASN A 342 -5.77 14.73 -8.36
N ILE A 343 -6.61 13.73 -8.05
CA ILE A 343 -7.08 12.77 -9.05
C ILE A 343 -8.18 13.42 -9.91
N GLU A 344 -8.09 13.28 -11.24
CA GLU A 344 -9.12 13.74 -12.17
C GLU A 344 -9.47 12.72 -13.24
N ILE A 345 -10.75 12.68 -13.64
CA ILE A 345 -11.28 11.79 -14.68
C ILE A 345 -11.65 12.63 -15.90
N PHE A 346 -11.21 12.16 -17.08
CA PHE A 346 -11.42 12.80 -18.37
C PHE A 346 -11.99 11.81 -19.39
N CYS A 347 -12.77 12.31 -20.34
CA CYS A 347 -13.12 11.55 -21.54
C CYS A 347 -11.86 11.29 -22.40
N GLY A 348 -11.83 10.16 -23.11
CA GLY A 348 -10.79 9.79 -24.06
C GLY A 348 -10.99 10.34 -25.47
N ASP A 349 -11.96 11.23 -25.65
CA ASP A 349 -12.12 11.99 -26.89
C ASP A 349 -11.04 13.07 -27.03
N GLN A 350 -10.90 13.66 -28.22
CA GLN A 350 -9.87 14.66 -28.50
C GLN A 350 -9.96 15.88 -27.54
N VAL A 351 -11.17 16.26 -27.12
CA VAL A 351 -11.39 17.37 -26.19
C VAL A 351 -10.99 17.00 -24.77
N GLY A 352 -11.41 15.82 -24.28
CA GLY A 352 -11.05 15.31 -22.96
C GLY A 352 -9.55 15.08 -22.79
N LEU A 353 -8.86 14.51 -23.78
CA LEU A 353 -7.41 14.34 -23.77
C LEU A 353 -6.66 15.68 -23.81
N THR A 354 -7.18 16.67 -24.53
CA THR A 354 -6.61 18.04 -24.52
C THR A 354 -6.76 18.68 -23.12
N LYS A 355 -7.90 18.47 -22.44
CA LYS A 355 -8.09 18.90 -21.04
C LYS A 355 -7.15 18.17 -20.08
N LEU A 356 -6.96 16.86 -20.26
CA LEU A 356 -6.06 16.02 -19.47
C LEU A 356 -4.61 16.53 -19.55
N LEU A 357 -4.08 16.72 -20.75
CA LEU A 357 -2.70 17.20 -20.93
C LEU A 357 -2.51 18.61 -20.35
N ARG A 358 -3.48 19.52 -20.56
CA ARG A 358 -3.46 20.85 -19.92
C ARG A 358 -3.54 20.79 -18.40
N PHE A 359 -4.29 19.84 -17.84
CA PHE A 359 -4.34 19.62 -16.39
C PHE A 359 -2.98 19.17 -15.85
N VAL A 360 -2.29 18.24 -16.52
CA VAL A 360 -0.95 17.78 -16.09
C VAL A 360 0.11 18.87 -16.25
N ASP A 361 0.13 19.60 -17.37
CA ASP A 361 1.11 20.66 -17.62
C ASP A 361 0.87 21.93 -16.75
N SER A 362 -0.33 22.08 -16.15
CA SER A 362 -0.59 23.15 -15.16
C SER A 362 0.01 22.86 -13.77
N GLN A 363 0.27 21.59 -13.46
CA GLN A 363 0.80 21.15 -12.16
C GLN A 363 2.19 21.75 -11.89
N ARG A 364 2.50 21.95 -10.60
CA ARG A 364 3.79 22.49 -10.16
C ARG A 364 4.74 21.35 -9.77
N GLY A 365 6.03 21.54 -10.07
CA GLY A 365 7.10 20.59 -9.75
C GLY A 365 7.33 19.54 -10.85
N GLY A 366 8.48 18.86 -10.78
CA GLY A 366 8.90 17.84 -11.75
C GLY A 366 8.43 16.42 -11.45
N GLN A 367 7.41 16.24 -10.60
CA GLN A 367 6.93 14.92 -10.22
C GLN A 367 6.15 14.26 -11.36
N PRO A 368 6.36 12.97 -11.67
CA PRO A 368 5.61 12.28 -12.71
C PRO A 368 4.13 12.11 -12.35
N TRP A 369 3.31 12.10 -13.39
CA TRP A 369 1.89 11.76 -13.36
C TRP A 369 1.65 10.47 -14.15
N ILE A 370 0.54 9.80 -13.87
CA ILE A 370 0.07 8.66 -14.66
C ILE A 370 -1.32 8.99 -15.18
N ALA A 371 -1.49 8.93 -16.50
CA ALA A 371 -2.80 8.85 -17.14
C ALA A 371 -3.12 7.37 -17.37
N GLN A 372 -4.04 6.84 -16.60
CA GLN A 372 -4.44 5.44 -16.62
C GLN A 372 -5.85 5.30 -17.19
N GLN A 373 -6.13 4.22 -17.93
CA GLN A 373 -7.48 3.93 -18.39
C GLN A 373 -8.40 3.72 -17.19
N TYR A 374 -9.52 4.44 -17.16
CA TYR A 374 -10.51 4.31 -16.11
C TYR A 374 -11.41 3.12 -16.39
N ILE A 375 -11.48 2.19 -15.42
CA ILE A 375 -12.39 1.05 -15.46
C ILE A 375 -13.81 1.57 -15.22
N ASP A 376 -14.57 1.72 -16.30
CA ASP A 376 -15.87 2.41 -16.31
C ASP A 376 -17.09 1.49 -16.15
N ARG A 377 -16.86 0.18 -16.09
CA ARG A 377 -17.85 -0.87 -15.78
C ARG A 377 -17.39 -1.72 -14.58
N PRO A 378 -17.20 -1.12 -13.39
CA PRO A 378 -16.83 -1.84 -12.18
C PRO A 378 -17.94 -2.79 -11.73
N LEU A 379 -17.57 -3.83 -10.97
CA LEU A 379 -18.50 -4.54 -10.13
C LEU A 379 -19.06 -3.58 -9.07
N LEU A 380 -20.39 -3.59 -8.88
CA LEU A 380 -21.09 -2.69 -7.98
C LEU A 380 -21.77 -3.47 -6.85
N TYR A 381 -21.64 -2.98 -5.62
CA TYR A 381 -22.39 -3.45 -4.46
C TYR A 381 -23.52 -2.45 -4.17
N HIS A 382 -24.78 -2.88 -4.27
CA HIS A 382 -25.97 -2.01 -4.21
C HIS A 382 -25.85 -0.72 -5.07
N LYS A 383 -25.40 -0.85 -6.32
CA LYS A 383 -25.12 0.25 -7.28
C LYS A 383 -23.97 1.20 -6.87
N ARG A 384 -23.28 0.97 -5.75
CA ARG A 384 -22.12 1.75 -5.31
C ARG A 384 -20.82 1.07 -5.75
N LYS A 385 -19.82 1.89 -6.12
CA LYS A 385 -18.48 1.40 -6.45
C LYS A 385 -17.75 1.01 -5.16
N PHE A 386 -16.89 0.01 -5.20
CA PHE A 386 -15.94 -0.31 -4.14
C PHE A 386 -14.58 -0.65 -4.75
N ASP A 387 -13.52 -0.60 -3.94
CA ASP A 387 -12.25 -1.26 -4.26
C ASP A 387 -11.96 -2.33 -3.19
N ILE A 388 -10.94 -3.16 -3.42
CA ILE A 388 -10.51 -4.21 -2.50
C ILE A 388 -9.08 -3.93 -2.03
N ARG A 389 -8.87 -3.96 -0.72
CA ARG A 389 -7.56 -4.00 -0.08
C ARG A 389 -7.24 -5.43 0.37
N CYS A 390 -6.15 -5.98 -0.14
CA CYS A 390 -5.52 -7.22 0.34
C CYS A 390 -4.14 -6.92 0.94
N TRP A 391 -3.65 -7.78 1.83
CA TRP A 391 -2.28 -7.68 2.36
C TRP A 391 -1.39 -8.81 1.84
N ALA A 392 -0.15 -8.49 1.50
CA ALA A 392 0.86 -9.46 1.09
C ALA A 392 2.12 -9.30 1.95
N LEU A 393 2.77 -10.41 2.28
CA LEU A 393 4.02 -10.45 3.05
C LEU A 393 5.12 -11.06 2.17
N LEU A 394 6.21 -10.32 2.00
CA LEU A 394 7.45 -10.82 1.38
C LEU A 394 8.48 -11.11 2.47
N LEU A 395 9.08 -12.30 2.45
CA LEU A 395 10.32 -12.61 3.18
C LEU A 395 11.47 -12.61 2.18
N ARG A 396 12.36 -11.61 2.25
CA ARG A 396 13.39 -11.38 1.21
C ARG A 396 14.40 -12.51 1.09
N ASP A 397 14.81 -13.11 2.21
CA ASP A 397 15.97 -14.01 2.29
C ASP A 397 15.81 -15.28 1.43
N ARG A 398 14.60 -15.84 1.43
CA ARG A 398 14.20 -16.97 0.57
C ARG A 398 13.34 -16.54 -0.62
N TYR A 399 12.93 -15.28 -0.66
CA TYR A 399 11.95 -14.72 -1.57
C TYR A 399 10.55 -15.36 -1.46
N GLU A 400 10.18 -15.83 -0.27
CA GLU A 400 8.86 -16.41 0.00
C GLU A 400 7.78 -15.31 -0.05
N ILE A 401 6.70 -15.57 -0.79
CA ILE A 401 5.57 -14.64 -0.94
C ILE A 401 4.32 -15.26 -0.33
N TYR A 402 3.66 -14.48 0.52
CA TYR A 402 2.41 -14.83 1.18
C TYR A 402 1.35 -13.76 0.89
N VAL A 403 0.10 -14.16 0.76
CA VAL A 403 -1.07 -13.26 0.73
C VAL A 403 -1.92 -13.59 1.95
N TYR A 404 -2.32 -12.56 2.71
CA TYR A 404 -3.24 -12.74 3.82
C TYR A 404 -4.60 -13.10 3.25
N ASP A 405 -5.22 -14.14 3.77
CA ASP A 405 -6.53 -14.58 3.30
C ASP A 405 -7.51 -13.42 3.47
N GLU A 406 -7.58 -12.80 4.66
CA GLU A 406 -8.54 -11.71 4.87
C GLU A 406 -8.30 -10.44 4.05
N LEU A 407 -9.42 -9.85 3.57
CA LEU A 407 -9.47 -8.63 2.75
C LEU A 407 -10.58 -7.70 3.24
N VAL A 408 -10.50 -6.43 2.83
CA VAL A 408 -11.56 -5.44 3.05
C VAL A 408 -11.98 -4.79 1.74
N MET A 409 -13.28 -4.71 1.50
CA MET A 409 -13.90 -3.88 0.47
C MET A 409 -14.08 -2.47 1.03
N ARG A 410 -13.55 -1.46 0.33
CA ARG A 410 -13.74 -0.05 0.69
C ARG A 410 -14.79 0.55 -0.23
N THR A 411 -15.95 0.89 0.30
CA THR A 411 -17.12 1.26 -0.49
C THR A 411 -17.24 2.78 -0.70
N SER A 412 -17.85 3.17 -1.82
CA SER A 412 -18.36 4.51 -2.03
C SER A 412 -19.69 4.70 -1.31
N SER A 413 -19.93 5.85 -0.70
CA SER A 413 -21.23 6.24 -0.14
C SER A 413 -22.26 6.68 -1.21
N VAL A 414 -21.86 6.85 -2.47
CA VAL A 414 -22.71 7.44 -3.52
C VAL A 414 -22.93 6.44 -4.66
N PRO A 415 -24.16 6.30 -5.21
CA PRO A 415 -24.42 5.46 -6.37
C PRO A 415 -23.52 5.82 -7.55
N TYR A 416 -22.94 4.80 -8.17
CA TYR A 416 -22.08 4.94 -9.34
C TYR A 416 -22.90 5.25 -10.59
N ASN A 417 -22.48 6.27 -11.34
CA ASN A 417 -23.00 6.54 -12.67
C ASN A 417 -21.86 6.98 -13.60
N ARG A 418 -21.61 6.18 -14.65
CA ARG A 418 -20.57 6.42 -15.65
C ARG A 418 -20.70 7.79 -16.31
N ASP A 419 -21.91 8.22 -16.63
CA ASP A 419 -22.15 9.43 -17.42
C ASP A 419 -21.95 10.73 -16.59
N THR A 420 -21.87 10.60 -15.27
CA THR A 420 -21.52 11.69 -14.33
C THR A 420 -20.08 11.58 -13.81
N ALA A 421 -19.22 10.78 -14.44
CA ALA A 421 -17.86 10.52 -13.97
C ALA A 421 -16.98 11.79 -13.97
N THR A 422 -16.85 12.41 -12.80
CA THR A 422 -15.95 13.54 -12.55
C THR A 422 -15.47 13.52 -11.11
N SER A 423 -14.25 14.00 -10.85
CA SER A 423 -13.76 14.23 -9.48
C SER A 423 -13.92 15.67 -9.01
N ARG A 424 -14.46 16.57 -9.86
CA ARG A 424 -14.57 18.01 -9.60
C ARG A 424 -15.75 18.38 -8.71
N THR A 425 -16.85 17.61 -8.78
CA THR A 425 -18.02 17.77 -7.90
C THR A 425 -17.88 16.85 -6.70
N ALA A 426 -18.38 17.25 -5.53
CA ALA A 426 -18.34 16.42 -4.32
C ALA A 426 -18.98 15.03 -4.54
N ASN A 427 -20.19 14.99 -5.09
CA ASN A 427 -20.91 13.74 -5.36
C ASN A 427 -20.18 12.86 -6.39
N GLY A 428 -19.65 13.43 -7.47
CA GLY A 428 -18.87 12.68 -8.46
C GLY A 428 -17.57 12.13 -7.85
N ARG A 429 -16.85 12.95 -7.08
CA ARG A 429 -15.64 12.52 -6.38
C ARG A 429 -15.92 11.33 -5.46
N LEU A 430 -16.97 11.42 -4.64
CA LEU A 430 -17.41 10.35 -3.75
C LEU A 430 -17.87 9.09 -4.50
N ALA A 431 -18.62 9.22 -5.60
CA ALA A 431 -19.10 8.08 -6.40
C ALA A 431 -17.97 7.30 -7.12
N HIS A 432 -16.88 7.97 -7.47
CA HIS A 432 -15.84 7.41 -8.34
C HIS A 432 -14.50 7.10 -7.65
N ILE A 433 -14.22 7.67 -6.47
CA ILE A 433 -12.97 7.52 -5.70
C ILE A 433 -13.26 6.92 -4.30
N THR A 434 -12.82 5.69 -4.07
CA THR A 434 -13.20 4.85 -2.91
C THR A 434 -12.22 4.93 -1.72
N ASN A 435 -11.18 5.76 -1.79
CA ASN A 435 -10.25 5.98 -0.68
C ASN A 435 -11.00 6.48 0.59
N HIS A 436 -10.75 5.84 1.73
CA HIS A 436 -11.35 6.14 3.04
C HIS A 436 -11.39 7.65 3.36
N CYS A 437 -10.25 8.32 3.32
CA CYS A 437 -10.09 9.77 3.53
C CYS A 437 -10.85 10.67 2.54
N VAL A 438 -11.31 10.15 1.41
CA VAL A 438 -12.24 10.86 0.52
C VAL A 438 -13.67 10.59 0.95
N GLN A 439 -14.01 9.35 1.30
CA GLN A 439 -15.35 8.97 1.74
C GLN A 439 -15.74 9.62 3.08
N GLU A 440 -14.83 9.72 4.04
CA GLU A 440 -15.03 10.39 5.34
C GLU A 440 -15.52 11.85 5.22
N THR A 441 -15.29 12.51 4.07
CA THR A 441 -15.77 13.88 3.82
C THR A 441 -17.25 13.95 3.40
N GLY A 442 -17.86 12.81 3.08
CA GLY A 442 -19.24 12.71 2.60
C GLY A 442 -20.25 12.54 3.73
N ALA A 443 -21.38 13.25 3.66
CA ALA A 443 -22.45 13.17 4.66
C ALA A 443 -23.14 11.78 4.78
N ALA A 444 -22.87 10.86 3.85
CA ALA A 444 -23.36 9.47 3.85
C ALA A 444 -22.24 8.46 4.17
N TYR A 445 -21.11 8.91 4.72
CA TYR A 445 -20.08 8.03 5.27
C TYR A 445 -20.62 7.25 6.47
N SER A 446 -20.27 5.98 6.59
CA SER A 446 -20.78 5.02 7.58
C SER A 446 -22.30 4.82 7.61
N LEU A 447 -23.05 5.31 6.61
CA LEU A 447 -24.52 5.24 6.58
C LEU A 447 -25.06 3.83 6.27
N TYR A 448 -24.35 3.07 5.43
CA TYR A 448 -24.78 1.75 4.96
C TYR A 448 -24.07 0.61 5.68
N GLU A 449 -22.79 0.81 5.97
CA GLU A 449 -21.92 -0.11 6.69
C GLU A 449 -20.87 0.71 7.45
N ASP A 450 -20.43 0.23 8.62
CA ASP A 450 -19.48 0.97 9.46
C ASP A 450 -18.14 1.19 8.74
N GLY A 451 -17.58 2.39 8.86
CA GLY A 451 -16.35 2.83 8.20
C GLY A 451 -16.35 2.80 6.65
N ASN A 452 -17.49 2.56 6.00
CA ASN A 452 -17.56 2.13 4.59
C ASN A 452 -16.74 0.84 4.30
N GLU A 453 -16.61 -0.05 5.30
CA GLU A 453 -15.84 -1.30 5.19
C GLU A 453 -16.74 -2.54 5.18
N LEU A 454 -16.60 -3.35 4.13
CA LEU A 454 -17.20 -4.70 4.03
C LEU A 454 -16.10 -5.76 3.91
N TRP A 455 -16.47 -7.01 4.18
CA TRP A 455 -15.51 -8.09 4.45
C TRP A 455 -15.67 -9.26 3.48
N ARG A 456 -14.77 -10.25 3.57
CA ARG A 456 -14.72 -11.49 2.77
C ARG A 456 -16.07 -12.05 2.38
N GLU A 457 -16.91 -12.25 3.39
CA GLU A 457 -18.22 -12.86 3.34
C GLU A 457 -19.19 -12.10 2.40
N HIS A 458 -19.07 -10.77 2.35
CA HIS A 458 -19.87 -9.91 1.46
C HIS A 458 -19.37 -9.99 0.01
N LEU A 459 -18.05 -10.04 -0.18
CA LEU A 459 -17.46 -10.14 -1.51
C LEU A 459 -17.76 -11.51 -2.15
N ASP A 460 -17.60 -12.60 -1.39
CA ASP A 460 -17.90 -13.94 -1.89
C ASP A 460 -19.40 -14.10 -2.23
N GLY A 461 -20.29 -13.56 -1.39
CA GLY A 461 -21.72 -13.48 -1.71
C GLY A 461 -22.00 -12.74 -3.02
N LEU A 462 -21.36 -11.59 -3.25
CA LEU A 462 -21.50 -10.81 -4.49
C LEU A 462 -20.91 -11.53 -5.71
N VAL A 463 -19.76 -12.19 -5.57
CA VAL A 463 -19.10 -12.95 -6.64
C VAL A 463 -19.95 -14.15 -7.03
N ARG A 464 -20.50 -14.90 -6.07
CA ARG A 464 -21.45 -16.01 -6.33
C ARG A 464 -22.70 -15.51 -7.04
N TYR A 465 -23.30 -14.41 -6.54
CA TYR A 465 -24.48 -13.80 -7.14
C TYR A 465 -24.24 -13.37 -8.60
N LYS A 466 -23.07 -12.81 -8.94
CA LYS A 466 -22.74 -12.50 -10.34
C LYS A 466 -22.38 -13.74 -11.16
N GLY A 467 -21.77 -14.73 -10.52
CA GLY A 467 -21.41 -16.01 -11.11
C GLY A 467 -22.60 -16.79 -11.68
N THR A 468 -23.77 -16.74 -11.05
CA THR A 468 -24.99 -17.39 -11.56
C THR A 468 -25.43 -16.75 -12.89
N PHE A 469 -25.63 -15.43 -12.95
CA PHE A 469 -26.00 -14.75 -14.20
C PHE A 469 -24.98 -14.96 -15.33
N LYS A 470 -23.68 -14.94 -15.02
CA LYS A 470 -22.62 -15.21 -16.01
C LYS A 470 -22.74 -16.63 -16.58
N SER A 471 -23.04 -17.61 -15.71
CA SER A 471 -23.26 -19.01 -16.09
C SER A 471 -24.55 -19.22 -16.88
N GLU A 472 -25.64 -18.54 -16.52
CA GLU A 472 -26.93 -18.58 -17.22
C GLU A 472 -26.83 -17.96 -18.61
N LYS A 473 -26.22 -16.78 -18.73
CA LYS A 473 -25.98 -16.09 -20.01
C LYS A 473 -25.15 -16.97 -20.97
N LEU A 474 -24.13 -17.65 -20.45
CA LEU A 474 -23.30 -18.59 -21.23
C LEU A 474 -24.04 -19.87 -21.65
N LYS A 475 -25.01 -20.34 -20.85
CA LYS A 475 -25.91 -21.43 -21.25
C LYS A 475 -26.86 -20.98 -22.36
N GLN A 476 -27.44 -19.79 -22.24
CA GLN A 476 -28.36 -19.23 -23.25
C GLN A 476 -27.69 -19.01 -24.61
N THR A 477 -26.47 -18.45 -24.67
CA THR A 477 -25.76 -18.30 -25.96
C THR A 477 -25.35 -19.62 -26.60
N LYS A 478 -25.15 -20.69 -25.81
CA LYS A 478 -24.91 -22.04 -26.35
C LYS A 478 -26.17 -22.73 -26.90
N CYS A 479 -27.37 -22.25 -26.57
CA CYS A 479 -28.65 -22.86 -26.98
C CYS A 479 -29.28 -22.23 -28.23
N LEU A 480 -28.62 -21.24 -28.87
CA LEU A 480 -29.08 -20.65 -30.12
C LEU A 480 -28.56 -21.45 -31.33
N PRO A 481 -29.43 -22.01 -32.20
CA PRO A 481 -29.01 -22.84 -33.33
C PRO A 481 -28.43 -21.98 -34.47
N GLY A 482 -27.11 -21.79 -34.48
CA GLY A 482 -26.40 -21.19 -35.59
C GLY A 482 -26.30 -22.14 -36.79
N ARG A 483 -26.73 -21.69 -37.98
CA ARG A 483 -26.55 -22.41 -39.26
C ARG A 483 -25.08 -22.81 -39.45
N SER A 484 -24.82 -24.10 -39.63
CA SER A 484 -23.48 -24.62 -39.93
C SER A 484 -23.01 -24.19 -41.33
N PRO A 485 -21.81 -23.60 -41.47
CA PRO A 485 -21.08 -23.62 -42.73
C PRO A 485 -20.66 -25.06 -43.05
N ARG A 486 -20.63 -25.44 -44.34
CA ARG A 486 -20.24 -26.79 -44.78
C ARG A 486 -18.80 -27.12 -44.37
N SER A 487 -18.58 -28.34 -43.92
CA SER A 487 -17.27 -28.94 -43.73
C SER A 487 -16.56 -29.17 -45.08
N GLN A 488 -15.29 -28.76 -45.17
CA GLN A 488 -14.32 -29.35 -46.10
C GLN A 488 -13.44 -30.32 -45.31
N GLU A 489 -13.10 -31.46 -45.92
CA GLU A 489 -12.32 -32.52 -45.29
C GLU A 489 -10.82 -32.19 -45.26
N PRO A 490 -10.08 -32.60 -44.21
CA PRO A 490 -8.63 -32.55 -44.19
C PRO A 490 -8.01 -33.86 -44.75
N ASN A 491 -7.05 -33.74 -45.66
CA ASN A 491 -6.27 -34.87 -46.17
C ASN A 491 -5.31 -35.44 -45.11
N ALA A 492 -5.00 -36.73 -45.23
CA ALA A 492 -4.18 -37.48 -44.27
C ALA A 492 -2.75 -37.78 -44.77
N SER A 493 -1.77 -37.37 -43.96
CA SER A 493 -0.35 -37.80 -43.90
C SER A 493 0.30 -36.94 -42.80
N GLU A 494 1.15 -37.37 -41.87
CA GLU A 494 1.95 -38.60 -41.65
C GLU A 494 2.00 -38.93 -40.13
N ALA A 495 2.61 -40.05 -39.74
CA ALA A 495 2.56 -40.57 -38.36
C ALA A 495 3.90 -41.11 -37.82
N LEU A 496 3.92 -41.41 -36.50
CA LEU A 496 5.03 -41.97 -35.68
C LEU A 496 6.20 -40.97 -35.42
N TYR A 497 6.95 -41.05 -34.30
CA TYR A 497 7.27 -42.18 -33.40
C TYR A 497 7.18 -41.86 -31.89
N SER A 498 7.29 -42.90 -31.06
CA SER A 498 7.30 -42.89 -29.59
C SER A 498 8.58 -43.51 -29.03
N THR A 499 9.10 -43.02 -27.90
CA THR A 499 10.09 -43.73 -27.06
C THR A 499 9.97 -43.42 -25.56
N THR A 500 9.56 -44.46 -24.85
CA THR A 500 9.80 -44.90 -23.45
C THR A 500 10.86 -44.24 -22.53
N SER A 501 10.52 -44.26 -21.22
CA SER A 501 11.36 -44.48 -20.02
C SER A 501 12.13 -43.31 -19.35
N SER A 502 12.47 -43.33 -18.02
CA SER A 502 11.88 -43.96 -16.80
C SER A 502 12.72 -43.67 -15.52
N ILE A 503 12.10 -43.69 -14.32
CA ILE A 503 12.74 -43.83 -12.95
C ILE A 503 13.51 -42.56 -12.47
N GLU A 504 13.55 -42.09 -11.21
CA GLU A 504 13.33 -42.66 -9.86
C GLU A 504 12.76 -41.65 -8.83
N THR A 505 12.17 -42.12 -7.71
CA THR A 505 11.65 -41.29 -6.60
C THR A 505 12.42 -41.50 -5.28
N ARG A 506 12.61 -40.41 -4.50
CA ARG A 506 12.90 -40.49 -3.05
C ARG A 506 12.02 -39.51 -2.25
N ILE A 507 11.54 -39.98 -1.10
CA ILE A 507 10.52 -39.34 -0.25
C ILE A 507 11.17 -38.65 0.95
N SER A 508 10.60 -37.52 1.40
CA SER A 508 10.94 -36.84 2.66
C SER A 508 9.65 -36.52 3.45
N PRO A 509 9.63 -36.53 4.80
CA PRO A 509 8.41 -36.88 5.53
C PRO A 509 7.85 -35.77 6.43
N TYR A 510 7.07 -34.82 5.89
CA TYR A 510 6.19 -33.95 6.69
C TYR A 510 4.87 -33.59 5.95
N PRO A 511 3.69 -33.64 6.61
CA PRO A 511 2.42 -33.44 5.94
C PRO A 511 2.04 -31.96 5.83
N ILE A 512 2.12 -31.40 4.63
CA ILE A 512 1.51 -30.11 4.24
C ILE A 512 0.61 -30.38 3.04
N ARG A 513 -0.56 -29.74 2.99
CA ARG A 513 -1.60 -30.02 1.98
C ARG A 513 -1.20 -29.43 0.62
N GLU A 514 -0.49 -30.21 -0.19
CA GLU A 514 -0.10 -29.81 -1.54
C GLU A 514 -1.32 -29.62 -2.45
N VAL A 515 -1.32 -28.51 -3.20
CA VAL A 515 -2.15 -28.38 -4.40
C VAL A 515 -1.47 -29.20 -5.50
N LYS A 516 -2.22 -30.11 -6.13
CA LYS A 516 -1.70 -31.05 -7.14
C LYS A 516 -0.87 -30.33 -8.21
N ARG A 517 0.43 -30.66 -8.32
CA ARG A 517 1.27 -30.26 -9.45
C ARG A 517 0.90 -31.04 -10.70
N GLY A 518 0.80 -30.33 -11.82
CA GLY A 518 1.11 -30.82 -13.17
C GLY A 518 2.08 -29.83 -13.79
N GLU A 519 3.13 -30.30 -14.46
CA GLU A 519 4.20 -29.46 -15.01
C GLU A 519 3.88 -28.97 -16.43
N GLY A 520 4.60 -27.92 -16.87
CA GLY A 520 4.68 -27.54 -18.28
C GLY A 520 4.45 -26.06 -18.54
N SER A 521 5.52 -25.33 -18.88
CA SER A 521 5.44 -23.94 -19.35
C SER A 521 4.69 -23.85 -20.67
N ARG A 522 3.55 -23.14 -20.67
CA ARG A 522 2.92 -22.50 -21.84
C ARG A 522 2.01 -21.38 -21.35
N SER A 523 1.98 -20.26 -22.08
CA SER A 523 1.02 -19.18 -21.87
C SER A 523 -0.41 -19.72 -21.88
N PRO A 524 -1.37 -19.11 -21.15
CA PRO A 524 -2.74 -19.59 -21.11
C PRO A 524 -3.41 -19.44 -22.49
N ALA A 525 -3.38 -20.53 -23.27
CA ALA A 525 -4.23 -20.67 -24.44
C ALA A 525 -5.70 -20.71 -23.99
N PRO A 526 -6.64 -20.18 -24.80
CA PRO A 526 -8.05 -20.14 -24.41
C PRO A 526 -8.58 -21.56 -24.20
N THR A 527 -9.15 -21.77 -23.01
CA THR A 527 -9.75 -22.99 -22.47
C THR A 527 -10.32 -23.96 -23.52
N SER A 528 -9.56 -25.03 -23.81
CA SER A 528 -10.14 -26.23 -24.41
C SER A 528 -11.02 -26.94 -23.37
N ALA A 529 -12.13 -27.51 -23.82
CA ALA A 529 -13.24 -27.87 -22.94
C ALA A 529 -12.92 -29.05 -22.00
N ARG A 530 -12.82 -28.75 -20.69
CA ARG A 530 -13.08 -29.64 -19.55
C ARG A 530 -13.56 -28.80 -18.36
N ASP A 531 -14.41 -29.41 -17.52
CA ASP A 531 -15.05 -28.86 -16.30
C ASP A 531 -15.99 -27.65 -16.44
N ALA A 532 -17.18 -27.92 -16.97
CA ALA A 532 -18.37 -27.10 -16.72
C ALA A 532 -19.18 -27.68 -15.54
N SER A 533 -18.91 -27.26 -14.29
CA SER A 533 -19.87 -27.43 -13.17
C SER A 533 -19.52 -26.69 -11.85
N SER A 534 -18.26 -26.35 -11.58
CA SER A 534 -17.90 -25.67 -10.32
C SER A 534 -18.56 -24.28 -10.21
N PRO A 535 -19.23 -23.93 -9.09
CA PRO A 535 -19.81 -22.61 -8.89
C PRO A 535 -18.70 -21.56 -8.83
N ILE A 536 -18.92 -20.38 -9.40
CA ILE A 536 -17.97 -19.25 -9.33
C ILE A 536 -18.01 -18.67 -7.90
N THR A 537 -16.86 -18.60 -7.25
CA THR A 537 -16.67 -18.09 -5.87
C THR A 537 -15.48 -17.14 -5.79
N LEU A 538 -15.33 -16.45 -4.66
CA LEU A 538 -14.14 -15.66 -4.34
C LEU A 538 -12.86 -16.52 -4.48
N ASP A 539 -12.84 -17.69 -3.82
CA ASP A 539 -11.65 -18.54 -3.71
C ASP A 539 -11.20 -19.19 -5.01
N ASN A 540 -12.13 -19.54 -5.91
CA ASN A 540 -11.81 -20.26 -7.14
C ASN A 540 -11.75 -19.38 -8.40
N HIS A 541 -12.20 -18.12 -8.33
CA HIS A 541 -12.22 -17.23 -9.48
C HIS A 541 -11.46 -15.92 -9.27
N VAL A 542 -11.56 -15.30 -8.09
CA VAL A 542 -11.00 -13.96 -7.83
C VAL A 542 -9.66 -14.03 -7.08
N MET A 543 -9.56 -14.81 -6.00
CA MET A 543 -8.30 -14.99 -5.26
C MET A 543 -7.15 -15.55 -6.12
N PRO A 544 -7.37 -16.49 -7.08
CA PRO A 544 -6.30 -16.94 -7.96
C PRO A 544 -5.75 -15.84 -8.88
N GLN A 545 -6.60 -14.91 -9.34
CA GLN A 545 -6.15 -13.73 -10.09
C GLN A 545 -5.32 -12.81 -9.18
N ILE A 546 -5.79 -12.52 -7.96
CA ILE A 546 -5.05 -11.72 -6.96
C ILE A 546 -3.68 -12.35 -6.67
N HIS A 547 -3.60 -13.66 -6.43
CA HIS A 547 -2.36 -14.38 -6.18
C HIS A 547 -1.40 -14.31 -7.37
N ALA A 548 -1.90 -14.47 -8.60
CA ALA A 548 -1.09 -14.35 -9.81
C ALA A 548 -0.50 -12.94 -9.95
N ILE A 549 -1.31 -11.90 -9.73
CA ILE A 549 -0.88 -10.50 -9.81
C ILE A 549 0.18 -10.19 -8.74
N VAL A 550 -0.08 -10.49 -7.46
CA VAL A 550 0.87 -10.23 -6.37
C VAL A 550 2.22 -10.92 -6.61
N LYS A 551 2.19 -12.15 -7.13
CA LYS A 551 3.38 -12.93 -7.47
C LYS A 551 4.18 -12.27 -8.60
N ASP A 552 3.51 -11.91 -9.69
CA ASP A 552 4.15 -11.28 -10.86
C ASP A 552 4.74 -9.90 -10.53
N THR A 553 4.00 -9.06 -9.81
CA THR A 553 4.47 -7.72 -9.42
C THR A 553 5.65 -7.77 -8.45
N LEU A 554 5.69 -8.76 -7.53
CA LEU A 554 6.86 -8.96 -6.67
C LEU A 554 8.05 -9.53 -7.46
N PHE A 555 7.85 -10.40 -8.46
CA PHE A 555 8.97 -10.79 -9.34
C PHE A 555 9.55 -9.62 -10.12
N ALA A 556 8.74 -8.68 -10.61
CA ALA A 556 9.24 -7.45 -11.23
C ALA A 556 10.04 -6.58 -10.24
N ALA A 557 9.67 -6.58 -8.95
CA ALA A 557 10.46 -5.94 -7.90
C ALA A 557 11.77 -6.69 -7.60
N LYS A 558 11.81 -8.03 -7.71
CA LYS A 558 12.99 -8.87 -7.43
C LYS A 558 14.24 -8.39 -8.16
N ALA A 559 14.11 -8.01 -9.44
CA ALA A 559 15.20 -7.47 -10.26
C ALA A 559 15.83 -6.16 -9.72
N HIS A 560 15.20 -5.52 -8.73
CA HIS A 560 15.66 -4.31 -8.08
C HIS A 560 16.12 -4.54 -6.62
N VAL A 561 15.79 -5.68 -6.01
CA VAL A 561 16.21 -6.03 -4.64
C VAL A 561 17.67 -6.52 -4.70
N PRO A 562 18.64 -5.85 -4.03
CA PRO A 562 20.05 -6.25 -4.10
C PRO A 562 20.32 -7.56 -3.36
N ASP A 563 21.36 -8.30 -3.72
CA ASP A 563 21.80 -9.47 -2.94
C ASP A 563 22.41 -9.09 -1.57
N GLU A 564 22.10 -9.87 -0.55
CA GLU A 564 22.67 -9.73 0.80
C GLU A 564 23.99 -10.52 0.92
N PRO A 565 25.04 -9.98 1.54
CA PRO A 565 26.23 -10.76 1.90
C PRO A 565 25.89 -11.81 2.97
N VAL A 566 26.66 -12.89 2.98
CA VAL A 566 26.41 -14.06 3.85
C VAL A 566 26.68 -13.75 5.32
N VAL A 567 27.62 -12.83 5.64
CA VAL A 567 28.02 -12.53 7.02
C VAL A 567 28.39 -11.03 7.21
N PRO A 568 27.86 -10.36 8.26
CA PRO A 568 26.62 -10.68 8.96
C PRO A 568 25.41 -10.33 8.06
N PRO A 569 24.40 -11.20 7.93
CA PRO A 569 23.22 -10.92 7.12
C PRO A 569 22.34 -9.84 7.78
N THR A 570 21.59 -9.12 6.96
CA THR A 570 20.45 -8.31 7.41
C THR A 570 19.18 -8.92 6.85
N HIS A 571 18.40 -9.56 7.72
CA HIS A 571 17.13 -10.18 7.37
C HIS A 571 16.09 -9.09 7.14
N THR A 572 15.27 -9.27 6.10
CA THR A 572 14.25 -8.27 5.74
C THR A 572 12.93 -8.93 5.38
N PHE A 573 11.84 -8.35 5.87
CA PHE A 573 10.48 -8.70 5.51
C PHE A 573 9.69 -7.42 5.24
N GLN A 574 8.58 -7.50 4.50
CA GLN A 574 7.73 -6.32 4.31
C GLN A 574 6.28 -6.72 4.06
N VAL A 575 5.36 -6.03 4.74
CA VAL A 575 3.93 -6.09 4.46
C VAL A 575 3.54 -5.02 3.44
N PHE A 576 2.84 -5.42 2.39
CA PHE A 576 2.29 -4.56 1.34
C PHE A 576 0.77 -4.57 1.39
N GLY A 577 0.14 -3.43 1.10
CA GLY A 577 -1.30 -3.36 0.83
C GLY A 577 -1.54 -3.25 -0.67
N TYR A 578 -2.16 -4.26 -1.27
CA TYR A 578 -2.55 -4.23 -2.67
C TYR A 578 -3.97 -3.68 -2.80
N ASP A 579 -4.16 -2.77 -3.74
CA ASP A 579 -5.45 -2.13 -4.01
C ASP A 579 -5.94 -2.61 -5.38
N PHE A 580 -7.07 -3.31 -5.40
CA PHE A 580 -7.66 -3.92 -6.60
C PHE A 580 -9.05 -3.37 -6.90
N LEU A 581 -9.48 -3.48 -8.16
CA LEU A 581 -10.86 -3.32 -8.59
C LEU A 581 -11.31 -4.59 -9.31
N ILE A 582 -12.57 -4.98 -9.12
CA ILE A 582 -13.21 -6.03 -9.93
C ILE A 582 -14.17 -5.36 -10.90
N ASP A 583 -14.20 -5.80 -12.16
CA ASP A 583 -15.17 -5.33 -13.16
C ASP A 583 -16.44 -6.20 -13.22
N GLU A 584 -17.42 -5.78 -14.02
CA GLU A 584 -18.69 -6.50 -14.18
C GLU A 584 -18.53 -7.94 -14.70
N ASP A 585 -17.41 -8.25 -15.35
CA ASP A 585 -17.04 -9.57 -15.88
C ASP A 585 -16.26 -10.42 -14.87
N LEU A 586 -16.07 -9.95 -13.63
CA LEU A 586 -15.27 -10.59 -12.56
C LEU A 586 -13.77 -10.69 -12.85
N LYS A 587 -13.23 -9.83 -13.72
CA LYS A 587 -11.79 -9.68 -13.92
C LYS A 587 -11.21 -8.74 -12.86
N VAL A 588 -10.07 -9.13 -12.29
CA VAL A 588 -9.35 -8.38 -11.25
C VAL A 588 -8.33 -7.44 -11.91
N TRP A 589 -8.37 -6.17 -11.50
CA TRP A 589 -7.48 -5.12 -11.96
C TRP A 589 -6.66 -4.53 -10.81
N LEU A 590 -5.35 -4.42 -10.99
CA LEU A 590 -4.46 -3.72 -10.06
C LEU A 590 -4.61 -2.20 -10.18
N LEU A 591 -4.80 -1.51 -9.06
CA LEU A 591 -4.86 -0.05 -9.00
C LEU A 591 -3.55 0.57 -8.49
N GLU A 592 -3.03 0.07 -7.36
CA GLU A 592 -1.77 0.48 -6.75
C GLU A 592 -1.25 -0.54 -5.71
N ILE A 593 0.02 -0.38 -5.33
CA ILE A 593 0.69 -1.20 -4.30
C ILE A 593 1.25 -0.26 -3.23
N ASN A 594 0.73 -0.38 -2.01
CA ASN A 594 1.08 0.43 -0.86
C ASN A 594 2.18 -0.25 -0.03
N GLY A 595 3.39 0.33 -0.03
CA GLY A 595 4.57 -0.22 0.66
C GLY A 595 4.66 0.04 2.16
N ALA A 596 3.66 0.69 2.75
CA ALA A 596 3.50 0.92 4.19
C ALA A 596 1.99 0.98 4.48
N PRO A 597 1.28 -0.16 4.44
CA PRO A 597 -0.17 -0.19 4.55
C PRO A 597 -0.64 0.00 6.00
N GLY A 598 -1.79 0.65 6.16
CA GLY A 598 -2.61 0.45 7.35
C GLY A 598 -3.30 -0.92 7.32
N GLY A 599 -3.74 -1.38 8.49
CA GLY A 599 -4.66 -2.51 8.65
C GLY A 599 -5.87 -2.07 9.48
N PRO A 600 -7.12 -2.43 9.09
CA PRO A 600 -8.31 -2.06 9.83
C PRO A 600 -8.38 -2.80 11.16
N ASP A 601 -9.09 -2.24 12.13
CA ASP A 601 -9.04 -2.69 13.52
C ASP A 601 -9.47 -4.16 13.69
N ARG A 602 -10.45 -4.64 12.90
CA ARG A 602 -10.90 -6.05 12.88
C ARG A 602 -9.77 -7.04 12.57
N LEU A 603 -8.82 -6.69 11.71
CA LEU A 603 -7.78 -7.61 11.22
C LEU A 603 -6.39 -7.37 11.83
N LYS A 604 -6.11 -6.15 12.27
CA LYS A 604 -4.78 -5.68 12.69
C LYS A 604 -4.07 -6.62 13.67
N SER A 605 -4.75 -7.02 14.74
CA SER A 605 -4.16 -7.86 15.79
C SER A 605 -3.87 -9.29 15.31
N ALA A 606 -4.82 -9.91 14.59
CA ALA A 606 -4.64 -11.25 14.04
C ALA A 606 -3.54 -11.29 12.97
N MET A 607 -3.56 -10.36 12.01
CA MET A 607 -2.57 -10.26 10.94
C MET A 607 -1.16 -10.06 11.48
N MET A 608 -0.97 -9.23 12.51
CA MET A 608 0.35 -9.02 13.11
C MET A 608 0.84 -10.21 13.92
N LYS A 609 -0.05 -10.93 14.61
CA LYS A 609 0.29 -12.21 15.23
C LYS A 609 0.81 -13.21 14.19
N ASP A 610 0.14 -13.25 13.04
CA ASP A 610 0.45 -14.11 11.90
C ASP A 610 1.76 -13.70 11.20
N THR A 611 2.05 -12.40 11.09
CA THR A 611 3.34 -11.89 10.63
C THR A 611 4.47 -12.21 11.63
N ILE A 612 4.25 -12.09 12.94
CA ILE A 612 5.27 -12.43 13.95
C ILE A 612 5.66 -13.90 13.84
N GLU A 613 4.70 -14.81 13.73
CA GLU A 613 4.95 -16.25 13.59
C GLU A 613 5.82 -16.61 12.37
N ILE A 614 5.58 -15.94 11.24
CA ILE A 614 6.25 -16.24 9.96
C ILE A 614 7.58 -15.48 9.82
N ALA A 615 7.62 -14.20 10.18
CA ALA A 615 8.73 -13.31 9.87
C ALA A 615 9.71 -13.06 11.04
N VAL A 616 9.26 -13.19 12.30
CA VAL A 616 10.04 -12.77 13.49
C VAL A 616 10.40 -13.96 14.37
N ALA A 617 9.43 -14.79 14.75
CA ALA A 617 9.61 -15.92 15.66
C ALA A 617 10.65 -16.96 15.21
N PRO A 618 10.88 -17.25 13.90
CA PRO A 618 11.93 -18.18 13.47
C PRO A 618 13.35 -17.72 13.82
N PHE A 619 13.57 -16.41 13.95
CA PHE A 619 14.86 -15.80 14.29
C PHE A 619 15.09 -15.65 15.80
N PHE A 620 14.00 -15.55 16.58
CA PHE A 620 14.06 -15.15 17.99
C PHE A 620 13.35 -16.16 18.91
N PRO A 621 14.02 -17.26 19.30
CA PRO A 621 13.46 -18.33 20.14
C PRO A 621 12.75 -17.86 21.41
N GLY A 622 11.56 -18.42 21.63
CA GLY A 622 10.70 -18.08 22.77
C GLY A 622 9.80 -16.85 22.56
N THR A 623 9.85 -16.19 21.40
CA THR A 623 8.89 -15.13 21.03
C THR A 623 7.48 -15.69 20.88
N MET A 624 7.34 -16.89 20.30
CA MET A 624 6.08 -17.64 20.23
C MET A 624 6.33 -19.12 20.46
N ASN A 625 5.30 -19.84 20.94
CA ASN A 625 5.34 -21.30 21.01
C ASN A 625 4.98 -21.91 19.65
N LEU A 626 5.97 -22.05 18.76
CA LEU A 626 5.77 -22.62 17.42
C LEU A 626 5.35 -24.10 17.41
N LYS A 627 5.30 -24.78 18.58
CA LYS A 627 4.80 -26.17 18.69
C LYS A 627 3.27 -26.25 18.76
N THR A 628 2.59 -25.19 19.19
CA THR A 628 1.11 -25.16 19.17
C THR A 628 0.64 -24.87 17.75
N LYS A 629 0.18 -25.90 17.03
CA LYS A 629 -0.46 -25.74 15.72
C LYS A 629 -1.66 -24.80 15.85
N ARG A 630 -1.60 -23.66 15.17
CA ARG A 630 -2.73 -22.76 14.96
C ARG A 630 -2.95 -22.54 13.47
N HIS A 631 -4.13 -22.09 13.10
CA HIS A 631 -4.33 -21.53 11.77
C HIS A 631 -3.64 -20.15 11.70
N ASN A 632 -2.96 -19.90 10.60
CA ASN A 632 -2.33 -18.64 10.25
C ASN A 632 -2.97 -18.19 8.94
N GLY A 633 -3.45 -16.95 8.88
CA GLY A 633 -4.20 -16.44 7.73
C GLY A 633 -3.35 -16.22 6.47
N TYR A 634 -2.02 -16.32 6.52
CA TYR A 634 -1.18 -16.18 5.33
C TYR A 634 -1.16 -17.44 4.46
N VAL A 635 -1.69 -17.33 3.24
CA VAL A 635 -1.54 -18.31 2.16
C VAL A 635 -0.20 -18.09 1.45
N ARG A 636 0.68 -19.09 1.47
CA ARG A 636 1.96 -19.07 0.73
C ARG A 636 1.72 -19.29 -0.76
N ILE A 637 2.05 -18.31 -1.60
CA ILE A 637 1.83 -18.33 -3.06
C ILE A 637 3.14 -18.46 -3.87
N HIS A 638 4.29 -18.26 -3.24
CA HIS A 638 5.61 -18.59 -3.79
C HIS A 638 6.44 -19.29 -2.70
N PRO A 639 6.95 -20.51 -2.98
CA PRO A 639 7.92 -21.18 -2.13
C PRO A 639 9.33 -20.62 -2.28
#